data_AF-A0A3C2B4V1-F1
#
_entry.id   AF-A0A3C2B4V1-F1
#
_cell.length_a   1.000
_cell.length_b   1.000
_cell.length_c   1.000
_cell.angle_alpha   90.00
_cell.angle_beta   90.00
_cell.angle_gamma   90.00
#
_symmetry.space_group_name_H-M   'P 1'
#
loop_
_entity.id
_entity.type
_entity.pdbx_description
1 polymer ?
#
loop_
_entity_poly.entity_id
_entity_poly.type
_entity_poly.pdbx_seq_one_letter_code
_entity_poly.pdbx_strand_id
1 'polypeptide(L)'
;MLERTVGFVVLVPGDVRLLVGAHHRPVALHQGLHVPAVHAAIDTLLEVRVTEAEAHAEPLGFVEQGLGGIVGHRPLVPVVGLADVVDEPAREERSERQLGVHHQLGSHAMSFTQHGDEPVNHLGAGVVLLHGPHLGGGNGEVARHRQEVNHSGVRDGQYRRRPACGCAKLQAMGAFRTEWDTEANPRYDVWTTTNGGEVIPGILTPFIATYYSDMEHRSLTTLMGAYPSGRRIKHFKPPVGNFFGITAGRLTLNVGYSVAAMSCLDPDIAAAMAGQFMAGSSDALRLLVTAPADEVAAARAIAHEQREAAEAESRAIQEMLYEERLGTQAADDRVLPLKKAWKRFHDLRPLSIDTFNRHLVVSTAAGEKQVVLAGVIAAGGGDPNTIVGLCSGLGEVESSKPALALYKLAAVARTHASVRKVVEAGDATAVLQALSAPPDKGWQAFADEFDEFIFRYGFRVQGEADPSVPDWGDDPTFVVSQVKSMMALKASESPAAQVKKAAATRVALERSVRKSLAPSMREAFDGALAEAQRFTAMRELTKAVWVLSTRRLRPPLLATADGLVAAGLLKTADDMLYCTYSEVDAMVKGKGAAPAAATLAQRRKRRTQAADYVLPDSWVGDPKPTRRKKVADNAGAAGTELTGLGVSAGSATGPARIILNTEAAFARDIEPGDVLVAPFTDTPWTPLFVPAGAVVVETGGMLSHAATVAREFGIPCVVLVHDATRIIHEGDIVAVDGAAGTVTIVRRA
;
A
#
# COMPACT_ATOMS: atom_id res chain seq x y z
N MET A 1 0.54 -23.78 -44.26
CA MET A 1 1.79 -23.02 -44.06
C MET A 1 1.55 -21.56 -44.41
N LEU A 2 1.36 -20.74 -43.37
CA LEU A 2 1.51 -19.29 -43.30
C LEU A 2 1.31 -18.99 -41.81
N GLU A 3 2.38 -19.11 -41.04
CA GLU A 3 2.39 -18.74 -39.63
C GLU A 3 2.30 -17.21 -39.54
N ARG A 4 1.15 -16.70 -39.07
CA ARG A 4 1.04 -15.32 -38.60
C ARG A 4 1.21 -15.34 -37.09
N THR A 5 2.34 -14.82 -36.63
CA THR A 5 2.58 -14.51 -35.23
C THR A 5 1.63 -13.38 -34.81
N VAL A 6 0.72 -13.65 -33.87
CA VAL A 6 -0.13 -12.63 -33.27
C VAL A 6 0.69 -11.96 -32.16
N GLY A 7 1.07 -10.70 -32.37
CA GLY A 7 1.62 -9.84 -31.32
C GLY A 7 0.49 -9.15 -30.56
N PHE A 8 0.59 -9.07 -29.24
CA PHE A 8 -0.36 -8.37 -28.38
C PHE A 8 -0.16 -6.86 -28.49
N VAL A 9 -1.24 -6.13 -28.77
CA VAL A 9 -1.33 -4.67 -28.62
C VAL A 9 -2.47 -4.41 -27.65
N VAL A 10 -2.14 -3.91 -26.46
CA VAL A 10 -3.14 -3.34 -25.55
C VAL A 10 -3.43 -1.94 -26.03
N LEU A 11 -4.63 -1.72 -26.56
CA LEU A 11 -5.10 -0.41 -26.99
C LEU A 11 -5.49 0.42 -25.76
N VAL A 12 -4.78 1.51 -25.53
CA VAL A 12 -5.16 2.57 -24.59
C VAL A 12 -6.12 3.53 -25.31
N PRO A 13 -7.25 3.95 -24.72
CA PRO A 13 -8.12 4.94 -25.36
C PRO A 13 -7.42 6.30 -25.39
N GLY A 14 -7.12 6.81 -26.58
CA GLY A 14 -6.53 8.13 -26.80
C GLY A 14 -6.05 8.32 -28.25
N ASP A 15 -6.83 9.10 -29.02
CA ASP A 15 -6.56 9.67 -30.35
C ASP A 15 -5.45 9.05 -31.24
N VAL A 16 -5.84 8.18 -32.16
CA VAL A 16 -5.05 7.90 -33.37
C VAL A 16 -5.67 8.63 -34.56
N ARG A 17 -5.10 9.79 -34.91
CA ARG A 17 -5.31 10.41 -36.23
C ARG A 17 -4.47 9.65 -37.25
N LEU A 18 -5.12 8.86 -38.11
CA LEU A 18 -4.48 8.22 -39.27
C LEU A 18 -4.04 9.27 -40.29
N LEU A 19 -2.72 9.48 -40.43
CA LEU A 19 -2.15 10.13 -41.61
C LEU A 19 -1.90 9.08 -42.68
N VAL A 20 -2.72 9.11 -43.74
CA VAL A 20 -2.49 8.34 -44.97
C VAL A 20 -1.47 9.08 -45.82
N GLY A 21 -0.28 8.50 -45.96
CA GLY A 21 0.79 8.98 -46.84
C GLY A 21 1.17 7.90 -47.85
N ALA A 22 1.21 8.27 -49.13
CA ALA A 22 1.34 7.40 -50.29
C ALA A 22 2.75 6.79 -50.49
N HIS A 23 2.76 5.54 -50.99
CA HIS A 23 3.79 4.81 -51.75
C HIS A 23 5.29 4.93 -51.35
N HIS A 24 5.95 3.81 -51.03
CA HIS A 24 7.17 3.28 -51.70
C HIS A 24 7.65 1.92 -51.10
N ARG A 25 8.51 1.22 -51.86
CA ARG A 25 8.85 -0.23 -51.91
C ARG A 25 9.44 -0.89 -50.62
N PRO A 26 9.38 -2.23 -50.51
CA PRO A 26 9.94 -2.98 -49.37
C PRO A 26 11.47 -3.04 -49.40
N VAL A 27 12.11 -2.84 -48.24
CA VAL A 27 13.54 -3.09 -47.99
C VAL A 27 13.66 -4.27 -47.02
N ALA A 28 14.52 -5.24 -47.34
CA ALA A 28 14.77 -6.42 -46.54
C ALA A 28 15.51 -6.06 -45.24
N LEU A 29 14.99 -6.54 -44.10
CA LEU A 29 15.65 -6.43 -42.79
C LEU A 29 16.53 -7.67 -42.54
N HIS A 30 17.81 -7.41 -42.31
CA HIS A 30 18.86 -8.36 -41.99
C HIS A 30 18.59 -8.97 -40.59
N GLN A 31 18.60 -10.30 -40.49
CA GLN A 31 18.44 -11.04 -39.24
C GLN A 31 19.65 -10.82 -38.32
N GLY A 32 19.39 -10.40 -37.08
CA GLY A 32 20.46 -10.19 -36.09
C GLY A 32 20.01 -9.60 -34.76
N LEU A 33 18.84 -10.00 -34.23
CA LEU A 33 18.47 -9.79 -32.83
C LEU A 33 17.66 -11.01 -32.36
N HIS A 34 18.28 -11.85 -31.53
CA HIS A 34 17.60 -12.94 -30.86
C HIS A 34 16.65 -12.36 -29.80
N VAL A 35 15.34 -12.44 -30.05
CA VAL A 35 14.31 -12.38 -29.01
C VAL A 35 13.95 -13.82 -28.65
N PRO A 36 13.89 -14.22 -27.37
CA PRO A 36 13.40 -15.55 -27.02
C PRO A 36 11.92 -15.66 -27.41
N ALA A 37 11.61 -16.60 -28.29
CA ALA A 37 10.24 -16.99 -28.58
C ALA A 37 9.65 -17.67 -27.34
N VAL A 38 8.50 -17.16 -26.86
CA VAL A 38 7.71 -17.80 -25.81
C VAL A 38 7.04 -19.03 -26.42
N HIS A 39 7.61 -20.20 -26.16
CA HIS A 39 6.87 -21.46 -26.26
C HIS A 39 6.30 -21.77 -24.88
N ALA A 40 4.97 -21.68 -24.75
CA ALA A 40 4.27 -22.32 -23.64
C ALA A 40 4.42 -23.84 -23.84
N ALA A 41 5.36 -24.45 -23.12
CA ALA A 41 5.45 -25.89 -23.00
C ALA A 41 4.34 -26.36 -22.05
N ILE A 42 3.25 -26.88 -22.62
CA ILE A 42 2.39 -27.83 -21.92
C ILE A 42 2.96 -29.21 -22.23
N ASP A 43 3.92 -29.67 -21.42
CA ASP A 43 4.37 -31.07 -21.44
C ASP A 43 3.86 -31.79 -20.19
N THR A 44 2.81 -32.59 -20.44
CA THR A 44 2.62 -33.98 -20.00
C THR A 44 3.08 -34.39 -18.60
N LEU A 45 2.11 -34.60 -17.71
CA LEU A 45 2.16 -35.64 -16.67
C LEU A 45 0.94 -36.55 -16.81
N LEU A 46 1.03 -37.46 -17.79
CA LEU A 46 0.22 -38.68 -17.89
C LEU A 46 1.21 -39.81 -18.25
N GLU A 47 1.97 -40.29 -17.26
CA GLU A 47 2.50 -41.65 -17.31
C GLU A 47 1.80 -42.48 -16.23
N VAL A 48 0.82 -43.24 -16.71
CA VAL A 48 0.33 -44.45 -16.05
C VAL A 48 1.47 -45.48 -16.12
N ARG A 49 1.99 -45.91 -14.97
CA ARG A 49 2.66 -47.20 -14.85
C ARG A 49 2.01 -48.02 -13.74
N VAL A 50 1.48 -49.14 -14.17
CA VAL A 50 0.99 -50.25 -13.36
C VAL A 50 2.18 -50.98 -12.75
N THR A 51 2.13 -51.21 -11.44
CA THR A 51 2.84 -52.33 -10.79
C THR A 51 1.90 -52.93 -9.75
N GLU A 52 1.51 -54.19 -9.99
CA GLU A 52 0.82 -55.06 -9.05
C GLU A 52 1.74 -55.43 -7.88
N ALA A 53 1.23 -55.36 -6.65
CA ALA A 53 1.54 -56.31 -5.58
C ALA A 53 0.45 -56.25 -4.50
N GLU A 54 0.17 -57.40 -3.92
CA GLU A 54 -1.09 -57.83 -3.32
C GLU A 54 -1.44 -57.27 -1.91
N ALA A 55 -2.77 -57.18 -1.71
CA ALA A 55 -3.57 -57.56 -0.54
C ALA A 55 -3.14 -57.15 0.88
N HIS A 56 -4.03 -56.42 1.57
CA HIS A 56 -4.78 -56.97 2.72
C HIS A 56 -5.98 -56.07 3.10
N ALA A 57 -7.18 -56.69 3.03
CA ALA A 57 -8.39 -56.51 3.85
C ALA A 57 -9.10 -55.14 3.97
N GLU A 58 -10.09 -54.93 3.10
CA GLU A 58 -11.55 -54.75 3.34
C GLU A 58 -12.17 -53.93 4.51
N PRO A 59 -13.41 -53.40 4.31
CA PRO A 59 -13.84 -52.04 4.68
C PRO A 59 -15.09 -51.99 5.58
N LEU A 60 -15.65 -50.79 5.83
CA LEU A 60 -17.06 -50.48 6.13
C LEU A 60 -17.21 -48.94 6.24
N GLY A 61 -18.13 -48.23 5.60
CA GLY A 61 -19.22 -48.54 4.70
C GLY A 61 -19.87 -47.23 4.26
N PHE A 62 -20.33 -47.18 3.00
CA PHE A 62 -21.20 -46.14 2.47
C PHE A 62 -22.62 -46.26 3.07
N VAL A 63 -23.28 -45.13 3.30
CA VAL A 63 -24.75 -45.05 3.25
C VAL A 63 -25.14 -43.83 2.42
N GLU A 64 -25.90 -44.09 1.36
CA GLU A 64 -26.52 -43.12 0.47
C GLU A 64 -28.04 -43.07 0.75
N GLN A 65 -28.61 -41.87 0.54
CA GLN A 65 -29.98 -41.50 0.19
C GLN A 65 -31.09 -41.28 1.25
N GLY A 66 -31.74 -40.12 1.08
CA GLY A 66 -33.13 -39.85 1.48
C GLY A 66 -33.53 -38.37 1.28
N LEU A 67 -34.14 -38.03 0.14
CA LEU A 67 -34.78 -36.73 -0.14
C LEU A 67 -36.10 -36.57 0.64
N GLY A 68 -36.33 -35.38 1.21
CA GLY A 68 -37.68 -34.85 1.45
C GLY A 68 -37.89 -34.13 2.79
N GLY A 69 -38.11 -32.81 2.76
CA GLY A 69 -38.75 -32.07 3.86
C GLY A 69 -38.16 -30.69 4.16
N ILE A 70 -39.01 -29.66 4.06
CA ILE A 70 -38.71 -28.23 4.21
C ILE A 70 -38.63 -27.85 5.71
N VAL A 71 -37.86 -26.78 6.00
CA VAL A 71 -37.99 -25.76 7.07
C VAL A 71 -36.85 -25.73 8.10
N GLY A 72 -36.17 -24.57 8.16
CA GLY A 72 -35.68 -23.99 9.43
C GLY A 72 -34.17 -23.74 9.52
N HIS A 73 -33.70 -22.59 9.04
CA HIS A 73 -32.38 -22.07 9.38
C HIS A 73 -32.27 -21.72 10.87
N ARG A 74 -31.25 -22.21 11.57
CA ARG A 74 -30.62 -21.54 12.71
C ARG A 74 -29.09 -21.73 12.68
N PRO A 75 -28.30 -20.67 12.88
CA PRO A 75 -26.84 -20.75 12.93
C PRO A 75 -26.35 -21.28 14.29
N LEU A 76 -25.34 -22.13 14.26
CA LEU A 76 -24.60 -22.60 15.44
C LEU A 76 -23.69 -21.47 15.95
N VAL A 77 -23.91 -21.05 17.19
CA VAL A 77 -23.01 -20.23 18.00
C VAL A 77 -22.42 -21.15 19.07
N PRO A 78 -21.09 -21.32 19.19
CA PRO A 78 -20.53 -21.99 20.35
C PRO A 78 -20.52 -21.02 21.54
N VAL A 79 -21.47 -21.20 22.45
CA VAL A 79 -21.46 -20.62 23.80
C VAL A 79 -20.88 -21.70 24.72
N VAL A 80 -19.69 -21.46 25.28
CA VAL A 80 -19.19 -22.24 26.42
C VAL A 80 -19.75 -21.59 27.69
N GLY A 81 -20.74 -22.25 28.31
CA GLY A 81 -21.31 -21.87 29.59
C GLY A 81 -20.52 -22.46 30.76
N LEU A 82 -20.14 -21.59 31.69
CA LEU A 82 -19.57 -21.91 32.99
C LEU A 82 -20.66 -22.35 33.98
N ALA A 83 -20.57 -23.59 34.45
CA ALA A 83 -21.05 -24.12 35.73
C ALA A 83 -20.30 -25.46 35.90
N ASP A 84 -19.51 -25.69 36.95
CA ASP A 84 -19.96 -25.86 38.32
C ASP A 84 -18.82 -25.70 39.35
N VAL A 85 -19.26 -25.52 40.61
CA VAL A 85 -18.55 -25.73 41.89
C VAL A 85 -17.98 -24.48 42.57
N VAL A 86 -18.93 -23.76 43.15
CA VAL A 86 -18.97 -23.19 44.51
C VAL A 86 -17.90 -23.75 45.48
N ASP A 87 -16.99 -22.89 45.95
CA ASP A 87 -16.78 -22.62 47.38
C ASP A 87 -15.75 -21.48 47.59
N GLU A 88 -16.13 -20.50 48.40
CA GLU A 88 -15.27 -19.53 49.10
C GLU A 88 -15.82 -19.49 50.55
N PRO A 89 -15.08 -19.03 51.59
CA PRO A 89 -13.68 -18.58 51.63
C PRO A 89 -12.91 -19.06 52.88
N ALA A 90 -11.58 -18.83 52.93
CA ALA A 90 -10.86 -18.72 54.20
C ALA A 90 -9.79 -17.63 54.15
N ARG A 91 -9.79 -16.82 55.22
CA ARG A 91 -8.99 -15.63 55.52
C ARG A 91 -7.60 -15.99 56.10
N GLU A 92 -6.73 -14.96 56.11
CA GLU A 92 -5.47 -14.82 56.87
C GLU A 92 -4.29 -15.69 56.36
N GLU A 93 -3.02 -15.29 56.33
CA GLU A 93 -2.27 -14.32 57.15
C GLU A 93 -0.92 -13.97 56.47
N ARG A 94 -0.25 -12.93 56.98
CA ARG A 94 1.12 -12.49 56.63
C ARG A 94 2.16 -13.57 56.96
N SER A 95 3.25 -13.67 56.17
CA SER A 95 4.63 -13.65 56.70
C SER A 95 5.70 -13.81 55.62
N GLU A 96 6.76 -13.03 55.77
CA GLU A 96 8.07 -13.23 55.14
C GLU A 96 8.74 -14.53 55.66
N ARG A 97 9.48 -15.25 54.80
CA ARG A 97 10.88 -15.67 55.06
C ARG A 97 11.50 -16.43 53.88
N GLN A 98 12.82 -16.32 53.85
CA GLN A 98 13.78 -16.71 52.81
C GLN A 98 14.16 -18.21 52.78
N LEU A 99 14.80 -18.57 51.65
CA LEU A 99 15.87 -19.57 51.41
C LEU A 99 15.50 -21.03 51.10
N GLY A 100 16.04 -21.55 49.98
CA GLY A 100 16.71 -22.86 50.02
C GLY A 100 16.55 -23.86 48.84
N VAL A 101 17.27 -23.63 47.74
CA VAL A 101 18.08 -24.58 46.91
C VAL A 101 17.54 -25.93 46.34
N HIS A 102 17.92 -26.17 45.07
CA HIS A 102 18.15 -27.42 44.30
C HIS A 102 17.00 -28.05 43.47
N HIS A 103 17.08 -27.90 42.14
CA HIS A 103 17.58 -28.95 41.22
C HIS A 103 17.81 -28.40 39.79
N GLN A 104 19.03 -28.61 39.28
CA GLN A 104 19.38 -28.61 37.85
C GLN A 104 19.59 -30.07 37.42
N LEU A 105 19.28 -30.39 36.16
CA LEU A 105 19.91 -31.35 35.23
C LEU A 105 18.99 -31.44 33.98
N GLY A 106 19.44 -31.39 32.73
CA GLY A 106 20.78 -31.23 32.18
C GLY A 106 20.73 -30.91 30.68
N SER A 107 21.64 -30.06 30.25
CA SER A 107 22.04 -29.87 28.86
C SER A 107 23.17 -30.85 28.52
N HIS A 108 23.12 -31.49 27.36
CA HIS A 108 24.26 -32.20 26.81
C HIS A 108 25.03 -31.28 25.86
N ALA A 109 26.30 -31.07 26.18
CA ALA A 109 27.31 -30.52 25.30
C ALA A 109 28.17 -31.67 24.75
N MET A 110 28.64 -31.55 23.51
CA MET A 110 29.90 -32.15 23.08
C MET A 110 30.71 -31.08 22.34
N SER A 111 31.82 -30.73 22.98
CA SER A 111 32.96 -29.94 22.50
C SER A 111 34.03 -30.89 21.93
N PHE A 112 35.18 -30.56 21.37
CA PHE A 112 36.05 -29.39 21.15
C PHE A 112 37.03 -29.87 20.04
N THR A 113 37.65 -28.99 19.25
CA THR A 113 39.12 -28.77 19.28
C THR A 113 39.58 -27.78 18.22
N GLN A 114 40.51 -26.95 18.66
CA GLN A 114 41.21 -25.89 17.97
C GLN A 114 42.57 -26.46 17.55
N HIS A 115 43.07 -26.17 16.33
CA HIS A 115 44.50 -26.15 15.99
C HIS A 115 44.71 -25.24 14.77
N GLY A 116 45.67 -24.33 14.86
CA GLY A 116 46.20 -23.59 13.72
C GLY A 116 47.48 -24.25 13.22
N ASP A 117 47.79 -24.05 11.94
CA ASP A 117 49.11 -23.75 11.38
C ASP A 117 49.00 -23.57 9.84
N GLU A 118 50.06 -22.99 9.28
CA GLU A 118 50.22 -22.16 8.08
C GLU A 118 50.22 -22.88 6.69
N PRO A 119 50.50 -22.20 5.53
CA PRO A 119 49.87 -22.44 4.23
C PRO A 119 50.67 -23.34 3.27
N VAL A 120 50.00 -23.79 2.18
CA VAL A 120 50.67 -24.42 1.02
C VAL A 120 50.20 -23.80 -0.30
N ASN A 121 51.14 -23.14 -0.98
CA ASN A 121 51.08 -22.76 -2.39
C ASN A 121 51.12 -24.00 -3.29
N HIS A 122 50.44 -23.97 -4.45
CA HIS A 122 50.92 -24.44 -5.77
C HIS A 122 49.89 -23.95 -6.82
N LEU A 123 50.21 -22.91 -7.60
CA LEU A 123 50.75 -22.94 -8.97
C LEU A 123 49.87 -23.64 -10.03
N GLY A 124 49.30 -22.82 -10.92
CA GLY A 124 49.43 -23.01 -12.37
C GLY A 124 48.24 -23.60 -13.14
N ALA A 125 47.56 -22.75 -13.92
CA ALA A 125 47.39 -22.94 -15.37
C ALA A 125 46.74 -21.70 -15.97
N GLY A 126 47.52 -20.92 -16.73
CA GLY A 126 47.03 -19.88 -17.62
C GLY A 126 46.89 -20.43 -19.04
N VAL A 127 45.90 -19.92 -19.77
CA VAL A 127 45.84 -20.00 -21.23
C VAL A 127 45.75 -18.58 -21.76
N VAL A 128 46.73 -18.23 -22.59
CA VAL A 128 46.89 -16.97 -23.31
C VAL A 128 46.18 -17.08 -24.65
N LEU A 129 45.53 -16.00 -25.08
CA LEU A 129 45.19 -15.80 -26.50
C LEU A 129 45.77 -14.47 -26.98
N LEU A 130 46.51 -14.58 -28.08
CA LEU A 130 47.37 -13.58 -28.72
C LEU A 130 46.61 -12.65 -29.68
N HIS A 131 47.23 -11.48 -29.86
CA HIS A 131 47.03 -10.33 -30.75
C HIS A 131 46.25 -10.43 -32.09
N GLY A 132 45.55 -9.31 -32.39
CA GLY A 132 45.60 -8.52 -33.64
C GLY A 132 44.70 -8.97 -34.81
N PRO A 133 44.21 -8.08 -35.70
CA PRO A 133 44.96 -6.96 -36.28
C PRO A 133 44.25 -5.59 -36.38
N HIS A 134 45.08 -4.59 -36.69
CA HIS A 134 44.81 -3.17 -36.91
C HIS A 134 44.21 -2.83 -38.30
N LEU A 135 43.41 -1.76 -38.36
CA LEU A 135 43.33 -0.73 -39.42
C LEU A 135 42.90 0.58 -38.71
N GLY A 136 43.73 1.62 -38.50
CA GLY A 136 44.24 2.61 -39.47
C GLY A 136 43.17 3.67 -39.77
N GLY A 137 43.29 5.00 -39.57
CA GLY A 137 44.31 5.94 -39.11
C GLY A 137 43.76 7.38 -39.28
N GLY A 138 44.38 8.41 -38.69
CA GLY A 138 44.10 9.82 -39.05
C GLY A 138 44.33 10.88 -37.96
N ASN A 139 45.59 11.23 -37.71
CA ASN A 139 46.21 12.54 -37.34
C ASN A 139 45.39 13.60 -36.56
N GLY A 140 45.94 14.31 -35.56
CA GLY A 140 47.32 14.46 -35.09
C GLY A 140 47.45 15.63 -34.08
N GLU A 141 48.68 15.82 -33.57
CA GLU A 141 49.19 16.93 -32.73
C GLU A 141 48.79 16.89 -31.22
N VAL A 142 49.66 16.93 -30.19
CA VAL A 142 51.02 17.51 -30.01
C VAL A 142 51.80 16.78 -28.88
N ALA A 143 53.13 16.73 -29.07
CA ALA A 143 54.31 16.43 -28.21
C ALA A 143 54.17 16.40 -26.65
N ARG A 144 54.58 15.31 -25.98
CA ARG A 144 55.90 14.96 -25.37
C ARG A 144 56.39 15.85 -24.21
N HIS A 145 56.49 15.25 -23.02
CA HIS A 145 57.75 15.21 -22.23
C HIS A 145 57.83 13.95 -21.34
N ARG A 146 59.07 13.62 -21.00
CA ARG A 146 59.69 12.31 -20.76
C ARG A 146 59.57 11.82 -19.31
N GLN A 147 59.56 10.50 -19.16
CA GLN A 147 59.69 9.73 -17.91
C GLN A 147 61.02 9.98 -17.18
N GLU A 148 61.00 9.89 -15.85
CA GLU A 148 61.89 8.99 -15.12
C GLU A 148 61.29 8.58 -13.76
N VAL A 149 61.76 7.43 -13.29
CA VAL A 149 61.08 6.43 -12.44
C VAL A 149 61.50 6.58 -10.98
N ASN A 150 60.60 6.33 -10.02
CA ASN A 150 60.99 5.55 -8.84
C ASN A 150 59.82 4.88 -8.09
N HIS A 151 60.09 3.65 -7.70
CA HIS A 151 59.25 2.70 -6.99
C HIS A 151 58.82 3.16 -5.58
N SER A 152 57.60 2.84 -5.17
CA SER A 152 57.27 2.21 -3.88
C SER A 152 55.77 1.99 -3.74
N GLY A 153 55.40 1.03 -2.88
CA GLY A 153 54.10 0.36 -2.84
C GLY A 153 52.89 1.23 -2.52
N VAL A 154 51.70 0.63 -2.63
CA VAL A 154 50.64 0.67 -1.61
C VAL A 154 49.55 -0.34 -2.01
N ARG A 155 49.38 -1.36 -1.16
CA ARG A 155 48.09 -2.01 -0.89
C ARG A 155 47.29 -1.04 -0.02
N ASP A 156 46.11 -0.63 -0.46
CA ASP A 156 44.84 -0.72 0.28
C ASP A 156 43.78 0.13 -0.41
N GLY A 157 42.64 -0.48 -0.70
CA GLY A 157 41.49 0.14 -1.33
C GLY A 157 40.80 1.10 -0.36
N GLN A 158 41.27 2.34 -0.30
CA GLN A 158 40.49 3.44 0.24
C GLN A 158 39.39 3.81 -0.77
N TYR A 159 38.16 3.42 -0.44
CA TYR A 159 36.97 4.12 -0.90
C TYR A 159 37.16 5.61 -0.60
N ARG A 160 37.46 6.42 -1.63
CA ARG A 160 37.38 7.87 -1.53
C ARG A 160 35.95 8.21 -1.12
N ARG A 161 35.78 8.62 0.14
CA ARG A 161 34.60 9.34 0.62
C ARG A 161 34.35 10.49 -0.36
N ARG A 162 33.30 10.38 -1.18
CA ARG A 162 32.69 11.56 -1.78
C ARG A 162 32.21 12.43 -0.60
N PRO A 163 32.53 13.73 -0.56
CA PRO A 163 31.95 14.60 0.45
C PRO A 163 30.42 14.58 0.29
N ALA A 164 29.72 14.69 1.42
CA ALA A 164 28.27 14.82 1.55
C ALA A 164 27.76 16.12 0.90
N CYS A 165 27.92 16.24 -0.41
CA CYS A 165 27.59 17.42 -1.19
C CYS A 165 27.03 16.99 -2.57
N GLY A 166 26.08 16.05 -2.57
CA GLY A 166 25.21 15.83 -3.73
C GLY A 166 24.19 16.96 -3.91
N CYS A 167 23.84 17.66 -2.82
CA CYS A 167 22.85 18.72 -2.84
C CYS A 167 23.32 19.94 -3.66
N ALA A 168 24.59 20.36 -3.57
CA ALA A 168 25.08 21.55 -4.28
C ALA A 168 25.28 21.34 -5.80
N LYS A 169 25.68 20.14 -6.24
CA LYS A 169 25.87 19.84 -7.68
C LYS A 169 24.53 19.71 -8.44
N LEU A 170 23.45 19.32 -7.77
CA LEU A 170 22.11 19.20 -8.38
C LEU A 170 21.25 20.46 -8.16
N GLN A 171 21.49 21.26 -7.11
CA GLN A 171 20.95 22.62 -7.01
C GLN A 171 21.39 23.49 -8.21
N ALA A 172 22.56 23.21 -8.78
CA ALA A 172 23.04 23.83 -10.02
C ALA A 172 22.22 23.45 -11.28
N MET A 173 21.30 22.48 -11.20
CA MET A 173 20.45 22.01 -12.31
C MET A 173 18.96 22.38 -12.19
N GLY A 174 18.55 23.17 -11.17
CA GLY A 174 17.23 23.82 -11.12
C GLY A 174 16.01 22.97 -10.70
N ALA A 175 16.19 21.69 -10.34
CA ALA A 175 15.09 20.84 -9.85
C ALA A 175 14.83 21.06 -8.33
N PHE A 176 13.57 21.18 -7.93
CA PHE A 176 13.20 21.32 -6.51
C PHE A 176 13.47 20.03 -5.73
N ARG A 177 14.11 20.15 -4.56
CA ARG A 177 14.40 19.02 -3.66
C ARG A 177 14.34 19.46 -2.20
N THR A 178 13.89 18.60 -1.29
CA THR A 178 14.02 18.83 0.16
C THR A 178 15.33 18.24 0.69
N GLU A 179 15.80 18.64 1.88
CA GLU A 179 17.01 18.05 2.46
C GLU A 179 16.79 16.61 2.97
N TRP A 180 15.54 16.18 3.11
CA TRP A 180 15.13 14.85 3.56
C TRP A 180 14.61 13.97 2.41
N ASP A 181 14.76 14.42 1.17
CA ASP A 181 14.51 13.57 0.00
C ASP A 181 15.55 12.45 -0.06
N THR A 182 15.14 11.25 -0.43
CA THR A 182 16.04 10.10 -0.58
C THR A 182 16.99 10.32 -1.73
N GLU A 183 18.18 9.73 -1.65
CA GLU A 183 19.10 9.64 -2.78
C GLU A 183 18.58 8.65 -3.82
N ALA A 184 18.90 8.93 -5.09
CA ALA A 184 18.55 8.04 -6.19
C ALA A 184 19.15 6.65 -5.98
N ASN A 185 18.36 5.62 -6.28
CA ASN A 185 18.85 4.26 -6.24
C ASN A 185 19.83 4.04 -7.41
N PRO A 186 21.08 3.60 -7.16
CA PRO A 186 22.08 3.48 -8.20
C PRO A 186 21.89 2.25 -9.11
N ARG A 187 20.91 1.38 -8.83
CA ARG A 187 20.63 0.17 -9.62
C ARG A 187 19.25 0.15 -10.26
N TYR A 188 18.25 0.71 -9.58
CA TYR A 188 16.86 0.66 -10.03
C TYR A 188 16.31 2.07 -10.10
N ASP A 189 16.28 2.62 -11.30
CA ASP A 189 16.05 4.03 -11.56
C ASP A 189 14.67 4.29 -12.19
N VAL A 190 13.73 3.36 -12.07
CA VAL A 190 12.37 3.50 -12.62
C VAL A 190 11.38 3.72 -11.48
N TRP A 191 10.70 4.86 -11.49
CA TRP A 191 9.90 5.34 -10.39
C TRP A 191 8.50 5.82 -10.81
N THR A 192 7.56 5.84 -9.87
CA THR A 192 6.19 6.34 -10.07
C THR A 192 5.65 7.04 -8.83
N THR A 193 4.79 8.04 -9.02
CA THR A 193 3.96 8.61 -7.94
C THR A 193 2.68 7.81 -7.71
N THR A 194 2.30 6.97 -8.68
CA THR A 194 1.07 6.18 -8.64
C THR A 194 1.06 5.30 -7.39
N ASN A 195 -0.06 5.32 -6.66
CA ASN A 195 -0.28 4.61 -5.39
C ASN A 195 0.62 5.03 -4.21
N GLY A 196 1.74 5.73 -4.41
CA GLY A 196 2.60 6.22 -3.33
C GLY A 196 1.86 7.17 -2.37
N GLY A 197 1.04 8.07 -2.94
CA GLY A 197 0.16 8.96 -2.18
C GLY A 197 -0.96 8.25 -1.40
N GLU A 198 -1.26 6.99 -1.69
CA GLU A 198 -2.24 6.18 -0.94
C GLU A 198 -1.59 5.44 0.24
N VAL A 199 -0.26 5.25 0.20
CA VAL A 199 0.50 4.65 1.30
C VAL A 199 0.69 5.68 2.40
N ILE A 200 1.29 6.82 2.07
CA ILE A 200 1.34 8.00 2.94
C ILE A 200 1.12 9.25 2.08
N PRO A 201 -0.03 9.91 2.24
CA PRO A 201 -0.38 11.07 1.45
C PRO A 201 0.37 12.34 1.82
N GLY A 202 0.37 13.27 0.87
CA GLY A 202 0.83 14.64 1.08
C GLY A 202 2.34 14.80 1.12
N ILE A 203 2.78 15.91 1.71
CA ILE A 203 4.20 16.26 1.82
C ILE A 203 4.66 15.89 3.22
N LEU A 204 5.57 14.94 3.30
CA LEU A 204 6.08 14.39 4.54
C LEU A 204 6.91 15.41 5.31
N THR A 205 6.82 15.32 6.63
CA THR A 205 7.72 16.01 7.54
C THR A 205 9.11 15.33 7.51
N PRO A 206 10.19 16.05 7.85
CA PRO A 206 11.53 15.47 7.93
C PRO A 206 11.61 14.21 8.79
N PHE A 207 10.89 14.19 9.92
CA PHE A 207 10.87 13.04 10.82
C PHE A 207 10.27 11.81 10.14
N ILE A 208 9.08 11.95 9.56
CA ILE A 208 8.36 10.85 8.93
C ILE A 208 9.09 10.34 7.70
N ALA A 209 9.60 11.24 6.85
CA ALA A 209 10.39 10.85 5.67
C ALA A 209 11.63 10.00 6.02
N THR A 210 12.38 10.43 7.04
CA THR A 210 13.61 9.73 7.44
C THR A 210 13.33 8.49 8.29
N TYR A 211 12.24 8.47 9.06
CA TYR A 211 11.73 7.26 9.73
C TYR A 211 11.33 6.19 8.71
N TYR A 212 10.57 6.57 7.68
CA TYR A 212 10.14 5.64 6.64
C TYR A 212 11.32 5.09 5.82
N SER A 213 12.35 5.90 5.58
CA SER A 213 13.59 5.42 4.97
C SER A 213 14.27 4.31 5.82
N ASP A 214 14.33 4.49 7.15
CA ASP A 214 14.87 3.45 8.06
C ASP A 214 13.95 2.24 8.18
N MET A 215 12.63 2.45 8.24
CA MET A 215 11.63 1.39 8.30
C MET A 215 11.69 0.50 7.05
N GLU A 216 11.70 1.11 5.87
CA GLU A 216 11.79 0.42 4.58
C GLU A 216 13.07 -0.42 4.49
N HIS A 217 14.23 0.14 4.85
CA HIS A 217 15.48 -0.61 4.80
C HIS A 217 15.45 -1.87 5.69
N ARG A 218 14.86 -1.78 6.89
CA ARG A 218 14.68 -2.92 7.80
C ARG A 218 13.67 -3.92 7.26
N SER A 219 12.54 -3.43 6.79
CA SER A 219 11.48 -4.21 6.12
C SER A 219 12.07 -5.06 5.00
N LEU A 220 12.78 -4.45 4.05
CA LEU A 220 13.42 -5.15 2.92
C LEU A 220 14.51 -6.11 3.37
N THR A 221 15.28 -5.79 4.42
CA THR A 221 16.29 -6.71 4.95
C THR A 221 15.66 -8.00 5.48
N THR A 222 14.58 -7.89 6.24
CA THR A 222 13.84 -9.05 6.74
C THR A 222 13.12 -9.79 5.62
N LEU A 223 12.38 -9.07 4.76
CA LEU A 223 11.58 -9.64 3.69
C LEU A 223 12.45 -10.38 2.68
N MET A 224 13.47 -9.70 2.12
CA MET A 224 14.36 -10.33 1.13
C MET A 224 15.25 -11.40 1.77
N GLY A 225 15.57 -11.28 3.06
CA GLY A 225 16.32 -12.30 3.79
C GLY A 225 15.58 -13.64 3.94
N ALA A 226 14.25 -13.65 3.81
CA ALA A 226 13.45 -14.87 3.85
C ALA A 226 13.56 -15.70 2.56
N TYR A 227 13.92 -15.09 1.42
CA TYR A 227 13.96 -15.78 0.12
C TYR A 227 15.40 -16.13 -0.29
N PRO A 228 15.67 -17.36 -0.78
CA PRO A 228 17.00 -17.74 -1.28
C PRO A 228 17.51 -16.81 -2.40
N SER A 229 16.60 -16.32 -3.23
CA SER A 229 16.87 -15.39 -4.31
C SER A 229 17.10 -13.95 -3.84
N GLY A 230 16.82 -13.62 -2.58
CA GLY A 230 16.99 -12.28 -2.02
C GLY A 230 18.43 -11.77 -2.07
N ARG A 231 19.43 -12.66 -2.08
CA ARG A 231 20.85 -12.31 -2.26
C ARG A 231 21.17 -11.72 -3.65
N ARG A 232 20.29 -11.92 -4.64
CA ARG A 232 20.44 -11.37 -6.00
C ARG A 232 19.97 -9.92 -6.09
N ILE A 233 19.05 -9.53 -5.21
CA ILE A 233 18.47 -8.20 -5.17
C ILE A 233 19.20 -7.37 -4.14
N LYS A 234 19.89 -6.32 -4.60
CA LYS A 234 20.62 -5.43 -3.72
C LYS A 234 19.77 -4.24 -3.32
N HIS A 235 19.40 -4.14 -2.04
CA HIS A 235 18.96 -2.88 -1.43
C HIS A 235 20.11 -2.16 -0.73
N PHE A 236 19.97 -0.85 -0.55
CA PHE A 236 20.95 0.05 0.02
C PHE A 236 20.45 0.60 1.36
N LYS A 237 21.39 1.03 2.21
CA LYS A 237 21.06 1.72 3.47
C LYS A 237 20.50 3.12 3.18
N PRO A 238 19.68 3.69 4.07
CA PRO A 238 19.29 5.09 3.99
C PRO A 238 20.52 6.00 3.89
N PRO A 239 20.46 7.12 3.14
CA PRO A 239 19.26 7.76 2.63
C PRO A 239 18.83 7.32 1.22
N VAL A 240 19.35 6.21 0.67
CA VAL A 240 18.93 5.71 -0.65
C VAL A 240 17.54 5.08 -0.56
N GLY A 241 16.62 5.50 -1.43
CA GLY A 241 15.30 4.86 -1.56
C GLY A 241 15.41 3.53 -2.32
N ASN A 242 14.74 2.48 -1.85
CA ASN A 242 14.80 1.15 -2.48
C ASN A 242 13.49 0.82 -3.18
N PHE A 243 12.56 0.18 -2.51
CA PHE A 243 11.20 -0.09 -2.95
C PHE A 243 10.30 1.16 -2.86
N PHE A 244 10.54 2.03 -1.87
CA PHE A 244 9.99 3.38 -1.78
C PHE A 244 11.10 4.42 -1.66
N GLY A 245 10.78 5.68 -1.96
CA GLY A 245 11.68 6.80 -1.83
C GLY A 245 10.92 8.08 -1.52
N ILE A 246 11.65 9.13 -1.13
CA ILE A 246 11.10 10.47 -0.91
C ILE A 246 11.62 11.40 -1.99
N THR A 247 10.70 11.94 -2.79
CA THR A 247 10.99 12.84 -3.90
C THR A 247 10.15 14.11 -3.77
N ALA A 248 10.79 15.28 -3.73
CA ALA A 248 10.11 16.56 -3.54
C ALA A 248 9.15 16.53 -2.32
N GLY A 249 9.60 15.88 -1.24
CA GLY A 249 8.85 15.69 0.00
C GLY A 249 7.71 14.68 -0.05
N ARG A 250 7.53 13.92 -1.14
CA ARG A 250 6.44 12.93 -1.29
C ARG A 250 6.99 11.52 -1.37
N LEU A 251 6.21 10.55 -0.89
CA LEU A 251 6.53 9.13 -1.04
C LEU A 251 6.30 8.69 -2.50
N THR A 252 7.28 7.98 -3.07
CA THR A 252 7.30 7.52 -4.46
C THR A 252 7.71 6.05 -4.52
N LEU A 253 7.14 5.29 -5.46
CA LEU A 253 7.43 3.85 -5.60
C LEU A 253 8.57 3.64 -6.59
N ASN A 254 9.46 2.68 -6.32
CA ASN A 254 10.49 2.23 -7.26
C ASN A 254 10.04 0.96 -7.97
N VAL A 255 9.37 1.13 -9.10
CA VAL A 255 8.91 0.01 -9.94
C VAL A 255 10.09 -0.84 -10.40
N GLY A 256 11.26 -0.22 -10.62
CA GLY A 256 12.45 -0.96 -11.02
C GLY A 256 12.91 -1.98 -9.98
N TYR A 257 12.89 -1.61 -8.69
CA TYR A 257 13.18 -2.54 -7.60
C TYR A 257 12.10 -3.61 -7.52
N SER A 258 10.82 -3.24 -7.61
CA SER A 258 9.69 -4.18 -7.55
C SER A 258 9.77 -5.23 -8.65
N VAL A 259 10.06 -4.84 -9.89
CA VAL A 259 10.22 -5.75 -11.04
C VAL A 259 11.42 -6.67 -10.85
N ALA A 260 12.56 -6.14 -10.42
CA ALA A 260 13.74 -6.95 -10.14
C ALA A 260 13.49 -7.99 -9.03
N ALA A 261 12.80 -7.59 -7.95
CA ALA A 261 12.45 -8.49 -6.87
C ALA A 261 11.44 -9.55 -7.32
N MET A 262 10.42 -9.16 -8.09
CA MET A 262 9.38 -10.07 -8.55
C MET A 262 9.89 -11.09 -9.56
N SER A 263 10.84 -10.73 -10.42
CA SER A 263 11.35 -11.64 -11.44
C SER A 263 12.09 -12.84 -10.86
N CYS A 264 12.57 -12.73 -9.61
CA CYS A 264 13.15 -13.83 -8.85
C CYS A 264 12.11 -14.81 -8.29
N LEU A 265 10.82 -14.47 -8.35
CA LEU A 265 9.68 -15.33 -7.99
C LEU A 265 8.96 -15.78 -9.26
N ASP A 266 8.61 -14.84 -10.12
CA ASP A 266 7.93 -15.08 -11.37
C ASP A 266 8.21 -13.96 -12.40
N PRO A 267 9.00 -14.25 -13.45
CA PRO A 267 9.37 -13.25 -14.46
C PRO A 267 8.20 -12.81 -15.34
N ASP A 268 7.21 -13.65 -15.58
CA ASP A 268 6.06 -13.32 -16.42
C ASP A 268 5.13 -12.35 -15.67
N ILE A 269 4.91 -12.61 -14.37
CA ILE A 269 4.19 -11.69 -13.50
C ILE A 269 4.97 -10.37 -13.34
N ALA A 270 6.29 -10.42 -13.19
CA ALA A 270 7.12 -9.22 -13.10
C ALA A 270 6.96 -8.33 -14.35
N ALA A 271 6.90 -8.95 -15.53
CA ALA A 271 6.67 -8.24 -16.79
C ALA A 271 5.26 -7.63 -16.86
N ALA A 272 4.23 -8.37 -16.42
CA ALA A 272 2.85 -7.86 -16.34
C ALA A 272 2.73 -6.68 -15.36
N MET A 273 3.39 -6.76 -14.20
CA MET A 273 3.43 -5.68 -13.20
C MET A 273 4.08 -4.41 -13.76
N ALA A 274 5.19 -4.53 -14.51
CA ALA A 274 5.84 -3.39 -15.14
C ALA A 274 4.87 -2.60 -16.03
N GLY A 275 4.07 -3.30 -16.84
CA GLY A 275 3.06 -2.67 -17.70
C GLY A 275 1.96 -1.95 -16.91
N GLN A 276 1.49 -2.53 -15.80
CA GLN A 276 0.44 -1.97 -14.96
C GLN A 276 0.87 -0.68 -14.22
N PHE A 277 2.08 -0.64 -13.66
CA PHE A 277 2.55 0.51 -12.87
C PHE A 277 3.11 1.68 -13.70
N MET A 278 3.45 1.44 -14.97
CA MET A 278 4.16 2.41 -15.82
C MET A 278 3.33 2.87 -17.03
N ALA A 279 2.00 2.75 -16.98
CA ALA A 279 1.10 3.14 -18.08
C ALA A 279 1.54 2.60 -19.45
N GLY A 280 2.03 1.35 -19.49
CA GLY A 280 2.51 0.69 -20.71
C GLY A 280 3.98 0.93 -21.09
N SER A 281 4.77 1.68 -20.30
CA SER A 281 6.23 1.73 -20.52
C SER A 281 6.91 0.39 -20.20
N SER A 282 7.85 0.01 -21.06
CA SER A 282 8.71 -1.17 -20.91
C SER A 282 10.01 -0.90 -20.14
N ASP A 283 10.22 0.32 -19.62
CA ASP A 283 11.51 0.74 -19.05
C ASP A 283 11.97 -0.14 -17.89
N ALA A 284 11.04 -0.65 -17.08
CA ALA A 284 11.38 -1.53 -15.95
C ALA A 284 11.77 -2.95 -16.39
N LEU A 285 11.40 -3.39 -17.61
CA LEU A 285 11.70 -4.75 -18.09
C LEU A 285 13.21 -5.01 -18.25
N ARG A 286 14.03 -3.97 -18.43
CA ARG A 286 15.50 -4.11 -18.45
C ARG A 286 16.10 -4.50 -17.10
N LEU A 287 15.30 -4.45 -16.03
CA LEU A 287 15.71 -4.73 -14.65
C LEU A 287 15.32 -6.14 -14.19
N LEU A 288 14.81 -6.99 -15.09
CA LEU A 288 14.57 -8.40 -14.79
C LEU A 288 15.87 -9.07 -14.33
N VAL A 289 15.79 -9.75 -13.19
CA VAL A 289 16.87 -10.52 -12.59
C VAL A 289 16.55 -12.00 -12.70
N THR A 290 17.47 -12.77 -13.28
CA THR A 290 17.35 -14.22 -13.39
C THR A 290 17.86 -14.93 -12.14
N ALA A 291 17.07 -15.90 -11.65
CA ALA A 291 17.44 -16.81 -10.57
C ALA A 291 17.41 -18.28 -11.06
N PRO A 292 18.27 -19.16 -10.52
CA PRO A 292 18.23 -20.60 -10.74
C PRO A 292 16.86 -21.19 -10.42
N ALA A 293 16.46 -22.23 -11.14
CA ALA A 293 15.13 -22.83 -11.01
C ALA A 293 14.84 -23.35 -9.59
N ASP A 294 15.85 -23.89 -8.91
CA ASP A 294 15.77 -24.32 -7.50
C ASP A 294 15.57 -23.15 -6.54
N GLU A 295 16.27 -22.02 -6.74
CA GLU A 295 16.07 -20.81 -5.96
C GLU A 295 14.66 -20.22 -6.18
N VAL A 296 14.17 -20.23 -7.44
CA VAL A 296 12.81 -19.78 -7.78
C VAL A 296 11.76 -20.67 -7.13
N ALA A 297 11.93 -22.00 -7.23
CA ALA A 297 11.01 -22.96 -6.63
C ALA A 297 10.94 -22.81 -5.10
N ALA A 298 12.09 -22.67 -4.45
CA ALA A 298 12.16 -22.42 -3.01
C ALA A 298 11.52 -21.07 -2.62
N ALA A 299 11.78 -20.01 -3.39
CA ALA A 299 11.18 -18.71 -3.13
C ALA A 299 9.64 -18.73 -3.29
N ARG A 300 9.13 -19.46 -4.29
CA ARG A 300 7.68 -19.70 -4.48
C ARG A 300 7.07 -20.49 -3.33
N ALA A 301 7.74 -21.52 -2.83
CA ALA A 301 7.26 -22.31 -1.70
C ALA A 301 7.12 -21.45 -0.44
N ILE A 302 8.13 -20.61 -0.15
CA ILE A 302 8.09 -19.67 0.99
C ILE A 302 6.98 -18.63 0.79
N ALA A 303 6.86 -18.06 -0.40
CA ALA A 303 5.79 -17.11 -0.69
C ALA A 303 4.41 -17.76 -0.51
N HIS A 304 4.23 -19.00 -0.96
CA HIS A 304 2.98 -19.75 -0.79
C HIS A 304 2.64 -19.97 0.69
N GLU A 305 3.60 -20.46 1.49
CA GLU A 305 3.40 -20.66 2.94
C GLU A 305 2.98 -19.34 3.63
N GLN A 306 3.70 -18.25 3.36
CA GLN A 306 3.38 -16.93 3.92
C GLN A 306 1.99 -16.45 3.49
N ARG A 307 1.60 -16.68 2.23
CA ARG A 307 0.30 -16.28 1.68
C ARG A 307 -0.86 -17.06 2.31
N GLU A 308 -0.70 -18.37 2.50
CA GLU A 308 -1.74 -19.21 3.11
C GLU A 308 -1.92 -18.91 4.62
N ALA A 309 -0.83 -18.60 5.33
CA ALA A 309 -0.89 -18.22 6.74
C ALA A 309 -1.40 -16.79 6.96
N ALA A 310 -1.28 -15.91 5.96
CA ALA A 310 -1.44 -14.47 6.14
C ALA A 310 -2.80 -14.05 6.72
N GLU A 311 -3.90 -14.69 6.33
CA GLU A 311 -5.23 -14.35 6.83
C GLU A 311 -5.36 -14.66 8.32
N ALA A 312 -5.09 -15.92 8.71
CA ALA A 312 -5.22 -16.37 10.09
C ALA A 312 -4.31 -15.59 11.03
N GLU A 313 -3.04 -15.38 10.65
CA GLU A 313 -2.09 -14.62 11.45
C GLU A 313 -2.49 -13.14 11.56
N SER A 314 -3.05 -12.54 10.49
CA SER A 314 -3.51 -11.16 10.54
C SER A 314 -4.73 -11.00 11.46
N ARG A 315 -5.66 -11.96 11.45
CA ARG A 315 -6.82 -11.95 12.37
C ARG A 315 -6.38 -12.10 13.82
N ALA A 316 -5.46 -13.02 14.11
CA ALA A 316 -4.92 -13.19 15.46
C ALA A 316 -4.22 -11.92 15.95
N ILE A 317 -3.42 -11.24 15.10
CA ILE A 317 -2.82 -9.96 15.44
C ILE A 317 -3.89 -8.88 15.65
N GLN A 318 -4.93 -8.84 14.82
CA GLN A 318 -6.02 -7.88 14.96
C GLN A 318 -6.72 -8.02 16.31
N GLU A 319 -7.06 -9.24 16.71
CA GLU A 319 -7.70 -9.55 17.99
C GLU A 319 -6.81 -9.15 19.18
N MET A 320 -5.53 -9.54 19.15
CA MET A 320 -4.54 -9.12 20.15
C MET A 320 -4.46 -7.59 20.28
N LEU A 321 -4.42 -6.86 19.15
CA LEU A 321 -4.36 -5.39 19.16
C LEU A 321 -5.65 -4.76 19.71
N TYR A 322 -6.81 -5.38 19.48
CA TYR A 322 -8.08 -4.93 20.07
C TYR A 322 -8.13 -5.18 21.58
N GLU A 323 -7.66 -6.33 22.05
CA GLU A 323 -7.56 -6.63 23.49
C GLU A 323 -6.63 -5.63 24.20
N GLU A 324 -5.47 -5.32 23.62
CA GLU A 324 -4.57 -4.29 24.16
C GLU A 324 -5.25 -2.91 24.26
N ARG A 325 -6.13 -2.58 23.31
CA ARG A 325 -6.83 -1.30 23.23
C ARG A 325 -7.95 -1.17 24.27
N LEU A 326 -8.53 -2.28 24.72
CA LEU A 326 -9.43 -2.31 25.88
C LEU A 326 -8.67 -2.07 27.20
N GLY A 327 -7.34 -2.25 27.21
CA GLY A 327 -6.48 -1.99 28.35
C GLY A 327 -6.03 -0.53 28.47
N THR A 328 -5.27 -0.23 29.53
CA THR A 328 -4.71 1.10 29.80
C THR A 328 -3.42 1.40 29.05
N GLN A 329 -2.88 0.45 28.29
CA GLN A 329 -1.52 0.51 27.73
C GLN A 329 -1.24 1.77 26.89
N ALA A 330 -2.20 2.26 26.09
CA ALA A 330 -2.02 3.48 25.31
C ALA A 330 -1.87 4.72 26.21
N ALA A 331 -2.69 4.81 27.26
CA ALA A 331 -2.61 5.88 28.25
C ALA A 331 -1.29 5.78 29.05
N ASP A 332 -0.89 4.55 29.41
CA ASP A 332 0.37 4.28 30.10
C ASP A 332 1.59 4.69 29.24
N ASP A 333 1.55 4.37 27.94
CA ASP A 333 2.60 4.71 26.98
C ASP A 333 2.71 6.25 26.76
N ARG A 334 1.61 6.98 26.87
CA ARG A 334 1.53 8.45 26.66
C ARG A 334 2.20 9.27 27.77
N VAL A 335 2.33 8.69 28.96
CA VAL A 335 2.93 9.35 30.15
C VAL A 335 4.35 8.86 30.46
N LEU A 336 4.95 8.06 29.57
CA LEU A 336 6.29 7.55 29.75
C LEU A 336 7.35 8.67 29.76
N PRO A 337 8.37 8.60 30.65
CA PRO A 337 9.53 9.49 30.58
C PRO A 337 10.27 9.36 29.24
N LEU A 338 10.85 10.47 28.75
CA LEU A 338 11.49 10.60 27.43
C LEU A 338 12.25 9.35 26.93
N LYS A 339 13.22 8.84 27.71
CA LYS A 339 14.03 7.68 27.30
C LYS A 339 13.23 6.38 27.22
N LYS A 340 12.25 6.20 28.12
CA LYS A 340 11.36 5.02 28.13
C LYS A 340 10.35 5.11 26.99
N ALA A 341 9.80 6.29 26.71
CA ALA A 341 8.92 6.55 25.58
C ALA A 341 9.62 6.22 24.25
N TRP A 342 10.84 6.72 24.05
CA TRP A 342 11.61 6.43 22.84
C TRP A 342 11.96 4.94 22.70
N LYS A 343 12.31 4.28 23.81
CA LYS A 343 12.52 2.82 23.83
C LYS A 343 11.23 2.09 23.45
N ARG A 344 10.10 2.46 24.03
CA ARG A 344 8.79 1.85 23.75
C ARG A 344 8.39 2.00 22.28
N PHE A 345 8.60 3.18 21.69
CA PHE A 345 8.45 3.39 20.25
C PHE A 345 9.27 2.36 19.47
N HIS A 346 10.55 2.15 19.82
CA HIS A 346 11.40 1.14 19.18
C HIS A 346 10.96 -0.30 19.41
N ASP A 347 10.46 -0.63 20.60
CA ASP A 347 10.00 -1.98 20.94
C ASP A 347 8.75 -2.38 20.13
N LEU A 348 7.93 -1.41 19.72
CA LEU A 348 6.70 -1.62 18.93
C LEU A 348 6.95 -1.68 17.41
N ARG A 349 8.06 -1.11 16.92
CA ARG A 349 8.38 -1.08 15.49
C ARG A 349 8.44 -2.45 14.81
N PRO A 350 9.00 -3.51 15.42
CA PRO A 350 9.09 -4.83 14.77
C PRO A 350 7.72 -5.36 14.32
N LEU A 351 6.67 -5.20 15.14
CA LEU A 351 5.31 -5.62 14.77
C LEU A 351 4.74 -4.82 13.60
N SER A 352 4.96 -3.50 13.58
CA SER A 352 4.56 -2.65 12.44
C SER A 352 5.29 -3.05 11.15
N ILE A 353 6.58 -3.38 11.23
CA ILE A 353 7.37 -3.86 10.08
C ILE A 353 6.91 -5.25 9.61
N ASP A 354 6.60 -6.16 10.55
CA ASP A 354 6.11 -7.50 10.24
C ASP A 354 4.77 -7.47 9.51
N THR A 355 3.79 -6.76 10.09
CA THR A 355 2.47 -6.57 9.48
C THR A 355 2.54 -5.84 8.13
N PHE A 356 3.47 -4.89 7.96
CA PHE A 356 3.75 -4.26 6.67
C PHE A 356 4.30 -5.26 5.64
N ASN A 357 5.30 -6.06 6.01
CA ASN A 357 5.88 -7.07 5.14
C ASN A 357 4.82 -8.09 4.69
N ARG A 358 3.95 -8.52 5.61
CA ARG A 358 2.81 -9.39 5.27
C ARG A 358 1.86 -8.72 4.28
N HIS A 359 1.54 -7.45 4.50
CA HIS A 359 0.73 -6.68 3.54
C HIS A 359 1.38 -6.58 2.15
N LEU A 360 2.71 -6.46 2.05
CA LEU A 360 3.42 -6.48 0.77
C LEU A 360 3.34 -7.84 0.06
N VAL A 361 3.51 -8.93 0.80
CA VAL A 361 3.38 -10.30 0.26
C VAL A 361 1.97 -10.56 -0.27
N VAL A 362 0.94 -10.18 0.48
CA VAL A 362 -0.46 -10.35 0.07
C VAL A 362 -0.83 -9.41 -1.07
N SER A 363 -0.38 -8.15 -1.04
CA SER A 363 -0.65 -7.19 -2.12
C SER A 363 -0.05 -7.65 -3.45
N THR A 364 1.16 -8.22 -3.40
CA THR A 364 1.79 -8.86 -4.55
C THR A 364 0.93 -10.02 -5.06
N ALA A 365 0.52 -10.91 -4.16
CA ALA A 365 -0.29 -12.07 -4.52
C ALA A 365 -1.63 -11.66 -5.15
N ALA A 366 -2.29 -10.62 -4.64
CA ALA A 366 -3.53 -10.10 -5.22
C ALA A 366 -3.33 -9.65 -6.68
N GLY A 367 -2.24 -8.92 -6.98
CA GLY A 367 -1.90 -8.54 -8.35
C GLY A 367 -1.60 -9.74 -9.24
N GLU A 368 -0.80 -10.70 -8.75
CA GLU A 368 -0.52 -11.97 -9.43
C GLU A 368 -1.80 -12.73 -9.79
N LYS A 369 -2.72 -12.93 -8.84
CA LYS A 369 -3.95 -13.71 -9.09
C LYS A 369 -4.88 -13.01 -10.08
N GLN A 370 -4.91 -11.68 -10.09
CA GLN A 370 -5.63 -10.92 -11.11
C GLN A 370 -5.02 -11.09 -12.50
N VAL A 371 -3.69 -11.12 -12.62
CA VAL A 371 -3.00 -11.40 -13.90
C VAL A 371 -3.30 -12.82 -14.40
N VAL A 372 -3.26 -13.81 -13.52
CA VAL A 372 -3.63 -15.20 -13.86
C VAL A 372 -5.07 -15.29 -14.34
N LEU A 373 -6.03 -14.67 -13.63
CA LEU A 373 -7.43 -14.62 -14.03
C LEU A 373 -7.59 -13.97 -15.41
N ALA A 374 -6.92 -12.84 -15.66
CA ALA A 374 -6.94 -12.16 -16.96
C ALA A 374 -6.44 -13.08 -18.09
N GLY A 375 -5.34 -13.81 -17.85
CA GLY A 375 -4.80 -14.77 -18.80
C GLY A 375 -5.77 -15.90 -19.12
N VAL A 376 -6.45 -16.45 -18.10
CA VAL A 376 -7.47 -17.50 -18.27
C VAL A 376 -8.67 -17.00 -19.07
N ILE A 377 -9.16 -15.79 -18.78
CA ILE A 377 -10.26 -15.16 -19.52
C ILE A 377 -9.88 -14.98 -21.00
N ALA A 378 -8.69 -14.43 -21.26
CA ALA A 378 -8.20 -14.20 -22.62
C ALA A 378 -8.02 -15.53 -23.40
N ALA A 379 -7.45 -16.55 -22.77
CA ALA A 379 -7.29 -17.88 -23.37
C ALA A 379 -8.64 -18.55 -23.68
N GLY A 380 -9.67 -18.23 -22.90
CA GLY A 380 -11.05 -18.67 -23.16
C GLY A 380 -11.82 -17.83 -24.17
N GLY A 381 -11.21 -16.80 -24.77
CA GLY A 381 -11.84 -15.91 -25.75
C GLY A 381 -12.68 -14.77 -25.15
N GLY A 382 -12.56 -14.54 -23.84
CA GLY A 382 -13.23 -13.44 -23.13
C GLY A 382 -12.40 -12.15 -23.09
N ASP A 383 -13.01 -11.08 -22.59
CA ASP A 383 -12.34 -9.79 -22.39
C ASP A 383 -11.61 -9.75 -21.03
N PRO A 384 -10.26 -9.72 -21.00
CA PRO A 384 -9.48 -9.68 -19.76
C PRO A 384 -9.71 -8.41 -18.94
N ASN A 385 -10.27 -7.34 -19.50
CA ASN A 385 -10.57 -6.13 -18.74
C ASN A 385 -11.73 -6.32 -17.73
N THR A 386 -12.49 -7.42 -17.86
CA THR A 386 -13.58 -7.76 -16.94
C THR A 386 -13.10 -8.13 -15.53
N ILE A 387 -11.81 -8.43 -15.32
CA ILE A 387 -11.23 -8.78 -14.00
C ILE A 387 -11.56 -7.75 -12.93
N VAL A 388 -11.63 -6.47 -13.32
CA VAL A 388 -11.90 -5.36 -12.42
C VAL A 388 -13.29 -5.48 -11.80
N GLY A 389 -14.31 -5.73 -12.62
CA GLY A 389 -15.67 -5.96 -12.15
C GLY A 389 -15.82 -7.27 -11.39
N LEU A 390 -15.06 -8.30 -11.78
CA LEU A 390 -15.08 -9.62 -11.13
C LEU A 390 -14.47 -9.59 -9.72
N CYS A 391 -13.51 -8.70 -9.45
CA CYS A 391 -12.87 -8.54 -8.14
C CYS A 391 -13.47 -7.40 -7.29
N SER A 392 -14.62 -6.87 -7.67
CA SER A 392 -15.33 -5.78 -6.97
C SER A 392 -16.67 -6.24 -6.42
N GLY A 393 -17.23 -5.53 -5.44
CA GLY A 393 -18.49 -5.94 -4.82
C GLY A 393 -18.30 -7.22 -4.01
N LEU A 394 -17.16 -7.33 -3.31
CA LEU A 394 -16.80 -8.55 -2.59
C LEU A 394 -17.64 -8.76 -1.34
N GLY A 395 -18.29 -7.71 -0.82
CA GLY A 395 -19.09 -7.74 0.39
C GLY A 395 -18.42 -6.94 1.52
N GLU A 396 -18.55 -7.41 2.76
CA GLU A 396 -18.00 -6.74 3.96
C GLU A 396 -16.46 -6.82 4.06
N VAL A 397 -15.76 -6.36 3.03
CA VAL A 397 -14.33 -6.09 3.05
C VAL A 397 -14.02 -5.04 4.12
N GLU A 398 -12.81 -5.09 4.66
CA GLU A 398 -12.41 -4.30 5.84
C GLU A 398 -12.59 -2.78 5.66
N SER A 399 -12.45 -2.28 4.44
CA SER A 399 -12.64 -0.87 4.08
C SER A 399 -14.11 -0.42 4.04
N SER A 400 -15.06 -1.34 3.88
CA SER A 400 -16.51 -1.03 3.86
C SER A 400 -17.15 -0.96 5.26
N LYS A 401 -16.55 -1.67 6.24
CA LYS A 401 -17.09 -1.81 7.60
C LYS A 401 -17.29 -0.49 8.36
N PRO A 402 -16.40 0.51 8.28
CA PRO A 402 -16.63 1.80 8.94
C PRO A 402 -17.90 2.50 8.44
N ALA A 403 -18.20 2.44 7.14
CA ALA A 403 -19.41 3.05 6.60
C ALA A 403 -20.68 2.34 7.09
N LEU A 404 -20.67 1.00 7.16
CA LEU A 404 -21.76 0.20 7.72
C LEU A 404 -22.01 0.54 9.20
N ALA A 405 -20.94 0.65 10.00
CA ALA A 405 -21.02 0.99 11.41
C ALA A 405 -21.48 2.44 11.64
N LEU A 406 -21.01 3.40 10.84
CA LEU A 406 -21.52 4.78 10.86
C LEU A 406 -23.01 4.86 10.56
N TYR A 407 -23.51 4.06 9.61
CA TYR A 407 -24.94 4.03 9.30
C TYR A 407 -25.78 3.45 10.45
N LYS A 408 -25.23 2.48 11.21
CA LYS A 408 -25.83 1.98 12.45
C LYS A 408 -25.88 3.06 13.54
N LEU A 409 -24.77 3.78 13.75
CA LEU A 409 -24.70 4.92 14.65
C LEU A 409 -25.71 6.03 14.27
N ALA A 410 -25.84 6.33 12.98
CA ALA A 410 -26.83 7.26 12.45
C ALA A 410 -28.28 6.78 12.66
N ALA A 411 -28.51 5.45 12.68
CA ALA A 411 -29.84 4.91 13.02
C ALA A 411 -30.20 5.21 14.49
N VAL A 412 -29.26 5.05 15.43
CA VAL A 412 -29.46 5.43 16.84
C VAL A 412 -29.74 6.93 16.98
N ALA A 413 -29.01 7.77 16.26
CA ALA A 413 -29.28 9.21 16.23
C ALA A 413 -30.69 9.53 15.72
N ARG A 414 -31.16 8.87 14.65
CA ARG A 414 -32.52 9.05 14.10
C ARG A 414 -33.64 8.68 15.08
N THR A 415 -33.44 7.64 15.88
CA THR A 415 -34.47 7.13 16.82
C THR A 415 -34.65 8.02 18.04
N HIS A 416 -33.62 8.75 18.47
CA HIS A 416 -33.66 9.60 19.65
C HIS A 416 -33.77 11.09 19.28
N ALA A 417 -34.92 11.69 19.53
CA ALA A 417 -35.21 13.07 19.12
C ALA A 417 -34.23 14.11 19.70
N SER A 418 -33.72 13.91 20.92
CA SER A 418 -32.72 14.78 21.55
C SER A 418 -31.37 14.70 20.86
N VAL A 419 -30.93 13.52 20.44
CA VAL A 419 -29.70 13.30 19.66
C VAL A 419 -29.85 13.88 18.26
N ARG A 420 -30.91 13.48 17.54
CA ARG A 420 -31.21 13.94 16.18
C ARG A 420 -31.11 15.45 16.05
N LYS A 421 -31.76 16.18 16.97
CA LYS A 421 -31.80 17.65 16.95
C LYS A 421 -30.41 18.29 16.93
N VAL A 422 -29.47 17.75 17.71
CA VAL A 422 -28.11 18.31 17.83
C VAL A 422 -27.24 17.89 16.64
N VAL A 423 -27.33 16.62 16.22
CA VAL A 423 -26.57 16.12 15.07
C VAL A 423 -27.00 16.80 13.77
N GLU A 424 -28.30 17.00 13.54
CA GLU A 424 -28.82 17.71 12.36
C GLU A 424 -28.39 19.19 12.32
N ALA A 425 -28.23 19.82 13.50
CA ALA A 425 -27.72 21.18 13.59
C ALA A 425 -26.24 21.30 13.17
N GLY A 426 -25.50 20.18 13.07
CA GLY A 426 -24.09 20.15 12.67
C GLY A 426 -23.12 20.72 13.72
N ASP A 427 -23.55 20.86 14.97
CA ASP A 427 -22.71 21.35 16.06
C ASP A 427 -21.91 20.20 16.68
N ALA A 428 -20.74 19.88 16.11
CA ALA A 428 -19.90 18.82 16.66
C ALA A 428 -19.40 19.13 18.06
N THR A 429 -19.24 20.39 18.45
CA THR A 429 -18.84 20.72 19.83
C THR A 429 -19.92 20.29 20.81
N ALA A 430 -21.19 20.59 20.49
CA ALA A 430 -22.32 20.15 21.30
C ALA A 430 -22.47 18.61 21.34
N VAL A 431 -22.25 17.93 20.21
CA VAL A 431 -22.25 16.45 20.17
C VAL A 431 -21.17 15.87 21.08
N LEU A 432 -19.94 16.38 21.00
CA LEU A 432 -18.83 15.89 21.83
C LEU A 432 -19.04 16.15 23.33
N GLN A 433 -19.64 17.28 23.68
CA GLN A 433 -20.03 17.57 25.06
C GLN A 433 -21.09 16.59 25.57
N ALA A 434 -22.12 16.32 24.76
CA ALA A 434 -23.18 15.38 25.11
C ALA A 434 -22.70 13.92 25.15
N LEU A 435 -21.72 13.54 24.34
CA LEU A 435 -21.06 12.23 24.43
C LEU A 435 -20.29 12.07 25.74
N SER A 436 -19.59 13.12 26.18
CA SER A 436 -18.81 13.09 27.43
C SER A 436 -19.68 13.09 28.69
N ALA A 437 -20.88 13.65 28.60
CA ALA A 437 -21.86 13.68 29.69
C ALA A 437 -23.28 13.49 29.14
N PRO A 438 -23.71 12.24 28.88
CA PRO A 438 -25.00 11.94 28.27
C PRO A 438 -26.18 12.52 29.08
N PRO A 439 -26.95 13.49 28.53
CA PRO A 439 -28.01 14.16 29.28
C PRO A 439 -29.29 13.32 29.45
N ASP A 440 -29.48 12.29 28.63
CA ASP A 440 -30.63 11.40 28.67
C ASP A 440 -30.30 9.98 28.15
N LYS A 441 -31.25 9.06 28.25
CA LYS A 441 -31.07 7.66 27.81
C LYS A 441 -30.81 7.51 26.30
N GLY A 442 -31.30 8.45 25.47
CA GLY A 442 -31.04 8.43 24.04
C GLY A 442 -29.60 8.82 23.72
N TRP A 443 -29.08 9.82 24.43
CA TRP A 443 -27.65 10.16 24.37
C TRP A 443 -26.76 9.07 24.95
N GLN A 444 -27.19 8.36 26.00
CA GLN A 444 -26.44 7.20 26.51
C GLN A 444 -26.33 6.11 25.44
N ALA A 445 -27.45 5.74 24.80
CA ALA A 445 -27.45 4.75 23.72
C ALA A 445 -26.58 5.18 22.52
N PHE A 446 -26.58 6.48 22.20
CA PHE A 446 -25.70 7.02 21.15
C PHE A 446 -24.22 6.99 21.56
N ALA A 447 -23.90 7.32 22.81
CA ALA A 447 -22.54 7.25 23.34
C ALA A 447 -22.00 5.81 23.35
N ASP A 448 -22.80 4.83 23.80
CA ASP A 448 -22.39 3.42 23.81
C ASP A 448 -22.05 2.92 22.39
N GLU A 449 -22.87 3.27 21.39
CA GLU A 449 -22.62 2.90 19.99
C GLU A 449 -21.44 3.68 19.38
N PHE A 450 -21.25 4.93 19.79
CA PHE A 450 -20.12 5.76 19.37
C PHE A 450 -18.79 5.24 19.93
N ASP A 451 -18.77 4.83 21.20
CA ASP A 451 -17.59 4.25 21.84
C ASP A 451 -17.21 2.92 21.18
N GLU A 452 -18.17 2.06 20.84
CA GLU A 452 -17.91 0.84 20.06
C GLU A 452 -17.34 1.18 18.67
N PHE A 453 -17.85 2.23 18.01
CA PHE A 453 -17.31 2.69 16.73
C PHE A 453 -15.85 3.15 16.87
N ILE A 454 -15.53 4.00 17.85
CA ILE A 454 -14.18 4.51 18.09
C ILE A 454 -13.23 3.37 18.51
N PHE A 455 -13.72 2.42 19.31
CA PHE A 455 -12.97 1.24 19.69
C PHE A 455 -12.55 0.41 18.46
N ARG A 456 -13.48 0.14 17.54
CA ARG A 456 -13.19 -0.67 16.35
C ARG A 456 -12.47 0.07 15.24
N TYR A 457 -12.82 1.34 15.00
CA TYR A 457 -12.41 2.08 13.79
C TYR A 457 -11.74 3.42 14.07
N GLY A 458 -11.69 3.86 15.33
CA GLY A 458 -11.07 5.14 15.72
C GLY A 458 -9.59 5.26 15.33
N PHE A 459 -8.91 4.14 15.07
CA PHE A 459 -7.51 4.14 14.62
C PHE A 459 -7.33 4.68 13.18
N ARG A 460 -8.41 4.84 12.41
CA ARG A 460 -8.39 5.35 11.03
C ARG A 460 -8.25 6.87 11.01
N VAL A 461 -7.56 7.39 10.01
CA VAL A 461 -7.50 8.82 9.65
C VAL A 461 -6.76 9.01 8.33
N GLN A 462 -7.01 10.09 7.60
CA GLN A 462 -6.22 10.41 6.43
C GLN A 462 -4.73 10.43 6.75
N GLY A 463 -3.95 9.71 5.95
CA GLY A 463 -2.57 9.39 6.24
C GLY A 463 -2.41 8.37 7.35
N GLU A 464 -3.26 7.34 7.35
CA GLU A 464 -3.34 6.32 8.41
C GLU A 464 -2.02 5.59 8.71
N ALA A 465 -1.08 5.57 7.75
CA ALA A 465 0.25 5.00 7.93
C ALA A 465 1.27 5.98 8.56
N ASP A 466 0.94 7.26 8.73
CA ASP A 466 1.76 8.23 9.47
C ASP A 466 1.38 8.17 10.97
N PRO A 467 2.23 7.68 11.88
CA PRO A 467 1.90 7.63 13.31
C PRO A 467 1.84 9.03 13.96
N SER A 468 2.28 10.08 13.27
CA SER A 468 2.24 11.46 13.78
C SER A 468 0.94 12.20 13.53
N VAL A 469 0.06 11.72 12.66
CA VAL A 469 -1.27 12.33 12.48
C VAL A 469 -2.24 11.87 13.58
N PRO A 470 -3.08 12.76 14.15
CA PRO A 470 -4.16 12.37 15.06
C PRO A 470 -5.16 11.46 14.36
N ASP A 471 -5.62 10.39 15.01
CA ASP A 471 -6.67 9.54 14.43
C ASP A 471 -8.08 9.91 14.90
N TRP A 472 -9.11 9.26 14.36
CA TRP A 472 -10.50 9.50 14.79
C TRP A 472 -10.73 9.24 16.29
N GLY A 473 -9.88 8.47 16.96
CA GLY A 473 -9.94 8.30 18.40
C GLY A 473 -9.38 9.49 19.17
N ASP A 474 -8.35 10.15 18.63
CA ASP A 474 -7.82 11.41 19.17
C ASP A 474 -8.73 12.61 18.86
N ASP A 475 -9.25 12.68 17.63
CA ASP A 475 -10.15 13.72 17.14
C ASP A 475 -11.32 13.10 16.35
N PRO A 476 -12.46 12.85 17.00
CA PRO A 476 -13.60 12.22 16.36
C PRO A 476 -14.50 13.21 15.59
N THR A 477 -14.07 14.45 15.40
CA THR A 477 -14.87 15.50 14.73
C THR A 477 -15.33 15.07 13.33
N PHE A 478 -14.46 14.38 12.57
CA PHE A 478 -14.83 13.78 11.28
C PHE A 478 -15.97 12.76 11.43
N VAL A 479 -15.85 11.84 12.39
CA VAL A 479 -16.86 10.80 12.65
C VAL A 479 -18.22 11.44 12.93
N VAL A 480 -18.24 12.46 13.79
CA VAL A 480 -19.46 13.21 14.13
C VAL A 480 -20.11 13.83 12.91
N SER A 481 -19.33 14.49 12.03
CA SER A 481 -19.88 15.07 10.79
C SER A 481 -20.48 14.01 9.87
N GLN A 482 -19.84 12.83 9.76
CA GLN A 482 -20.34 11.76 8.92
C GLN A 482 -21.65 11.15 9.43
N VAL A 483 -21.94 11.20 10.73
CA VAL A 483 -23.24 10.74 11.26
C VAL A 483 -24.38 11.51 10.62
N LYS A 484 -24.26 12.84 10.49
CA LYS A 484 -25.28 13.69 9.86
C LYS A 484 -25.54 13.28 8.41
N SER A 485 -24.50 13.12 7.60
CA SER A 485 -24.62 12.69 6.20
C SER A 485 -25.29 11.31 6.10
N MET A 486 -24.95 10.38 6.99
CA MET A 486 -25.54 9.04 7.04
C MET A 486 -27.01 9.06 7.50
N MET A 487 -27.42 10.05 8.30
CA MET A 487 -28.81 10.24 8.71
C MET A 487 -29.71 10.61 7.53
N ALA A 488 -29.19 11.38 6.58
CA ALA A 488 -29.93 11.87 5.40
C ALA A 488 -30.18 10.79 4.32
N LEU A 489 -29.47 9.67 4.36
CA LEU A 489 -29.62 8.58 3.40
C LEU A 489 -30.95 7.84 3.57
N LYS A 490 -31.59 7.51 2.44
CA LYS A 490 -32.72 6.57 2.42
C LYS A 490 -32.22 5.14 2.64
N ALA A 491 -33.12 4.24 3.07
CA ALA A 491 -32.78 2.82 3.24
C ALA A 491 -32.20 2.16 1.97
N SER A 492 -32.70 2.55 0.79
CA SER A 492 -32.18 2.09 -0.52
C SER A 492 -30.79 2.65 -0.87
N GLU A 493 -30.37 3.72 -0.21
CA GLU A 493 -29.08 4.40 -0.39
C GLU A 493 -28.10 4.03 0.75
N SER A 494 -28.50 3.13 1.66
CA SER A 494 -27.63 2.69 2.75
C SER A 494 -26.38 1.95 2.22
N PRO A 495 -25.25 2.01 2.95
CA PRO A 495 -24.04 1.26 2.57
C PRO A 495 -24.32 -0.23 2.32
N ALA A 496 -25.16 -0.85 3.15
CA ALA A 496 -25.54 -2.26 3.00
C ALA A 496 -26.33 -2.53 1.71
N ALA A 497 -27.22 -1.61 1.31
CA ALA A 497 -27.96 -1.73 0.06
C ALA A 497 -27.05 -1.57 -1.17
N GLN A 498 -26.11 -0.62 -1.12
CA GLN A 498 -25.11 -0.40 -2.15
C GLN A 498 -24.18 -1.62 -2.32
N VAL A 499 -23.60 -2.13 -1.23
CA VAL A 499 -22.76 -3.35 -1.23
C VAL A 499 -23.54 -4.55 -1.80
N LYS A 500 -24.80 -4.74 -1.39
CA LYS A 500 -25.65 -5.82 -1.91
C LYS A 500 -25.88 -5.69 -3.42
N LYS A 501 -26.09 -4.47 -3.93
CA LYS A 501 -26.25 -4.20 -5.36
C LYS A 501 -24.95 -4.46 -6.14
N ALA A 502 -23.81 -4.03 -5.62
CA ALA A 502 -22.50 -4.28 -6.22
C ALA A 502 -22.22 -5.79 -6.31
N ALA A 503 -22.45 -6.54 -5.22
CA ALA A 503 -22.30 -7.99 -5.20
C ALA A 503 -23.20 -8.70 -6.22
N ALA A 504 -24.46 -8.28 -6.35
CA ALA A 504 -25.37 -8.83 -7.37
C ALA A 504 -24.88 -8.56 -8.80
N THR A 505 -24.31 -7.38 -9.04
CA THR A 505 -23.70 -6.99 -10.33
C THR A 505 -22.50 -7.87 -10.65
N ARG A 506 -21.61 -8.07 -9.68
CA ARG A 506 -20.45 -8.99 -9.80
C ARG A 506 -20.89 -10.40 -10.16
N VAL A 507 -21.83 -10.99 -9.42
CA VAL A 507 -22.33 -12.37 -9.66
C VAL A 507 -23.02 -12.51 -11.04
N ALA A 508 -23.62 -11.44 -11.56
CA ALA A 508 -24.15 -11.43 -12.93
C ALA A 508 -23.01 -11.41 -13.97
N LEU A 509 -21.97 -10.60 -13.74
CA LEU A 509 -20.78 -10.54 -14.59
C LEU A 509 -20.03 -11.88 -14.61
N GLU A 510 -19.82 -12.51 -13.45
CA GLU A 510 -19.19 -13.83 -13.32
C GLU A 510 -19.89 -14.86 -14.22
N ARG A 511 -21.22 -14.95 -14.13
CA ARG A 511 -22.01 -15.87 -14.97
C ARG A 511 -21.90 -15.53 -16.46
N SER A 512 -21.92 -14.25 -16.80
CA SER A 512 -21.81 -13.78 -18.20
C SER A 512 -20.44 -14.14 -18.80
N VAL A 513 -19.36 -13.78 -18.10
CA VAL A 513 -17.98 -14.09 -18.51
C VAL A 513 -17.83 -15.60 -18.65
N ARG A 514 -18.13 -16.37 -17.60
CA ARG A 514 -18.02 -17.83 -17.61
C ARG A 514 -18.77 -18.49 -18.77
N LYS A 515 -19.98 -17.99 -19.11
CA LYS A 515 -20.78 -18.50 -20.23
C LYS A 515 -20.12 -18.22 -21.58
N SER A 516 -19.48 -17.07 -21.74
CA SER A 516 -18.78 -16.68 -22.97
C SER A 516 -17.49 -17.46 -23.21
N LEU A 517 -16.87 -18.00 -22.17
CA LEU A 517 -15.62 -18.75 -22.28
C LEU A 517 -15.83 -20.14 -22.93
N ALA A 518 -14.79 -20.58 -23.64
CA ALA A 518 -14.65 -21.95 -24.12
C ALA A 518 -14.89 -22.95 -22.95
N PRO A 519 -15.66 -24.04 -23.16
CA PRO A 519 -15.99 -24.98 -22.08
C PRO A 519 -14.78 -25.54 -21.33
N SER A 520 -13.67 -25.78 -22.03
CA SER A 520 -12.40 -26.27 -21.46
C SER A 520 -11.74 -25.30 -20.49
N MET A 521 -12.07 -24.00 -20.54
CA MET A 521 -11.47 -22.96 -19.69
C MET A 521 -12.31 -22.62 -18.47
N ARG A 522 -13.53 -23.15 -18.36
CA ARG A 522 -14.48 -22.73 -17.31
C ARG A 522 -14.05 -23.12 -15.90
N GLU A 523 -13.49 -24.32 -15.72
CA GLU A 523 -12.98 -24.75 -14.40
C GLU A 523 -11.73 -23.96 -14.01
N ALA A 524 -10.82 -23.71 -14.96
CA ALA A 524 -9.66 -22.85 -14.73
C ALA A 524 -10.09 -21.42 -14.36
N PHE A 525 -11.16 -20.91 -14.99
CA PHE A 525 -11.75 -19.61 -14.65
C PHE A 525 -12.32 -19.61 -13.24
N ASP A 526 -13.10 -20.62 -12.86
CA ASP A 526 -13.71 -20.70 -11.54
C ASP A 526 -12.63 -20.72 -10.43
N GLY A 527 -11.54 -21.49 -10.63
CA GLY A 527 -10.40 -21.53 -9.72
C GLY A 527 -9.62 -20.21 -9.66
N ALA A 528 -9.27 -19.64 -10.81
CA ALA A 528 -8.53 -18.37 -10.87
C ALA A 528 -9.35 -17.20 -10.29
N LEU A 529 -10.67 -17.20 -10.49
CA LEU A 529 -11.58 -16.20 -9.95
C LEU A 529 -11.64 -16.27 -8.42
N ALA A 530 -11.80 -17.47 -7.86
CA ALA A 530 -11.84 -17.68 -6.42
C ALA A 530 -10.57 -17.15 -5.73
N GLU A 531 -9.40 -17.47 -6.30
CA GLU A 531 -8.11 -16.99 -5.80
C GLU A 531 -7.97 -15.46 -5.92
N ALA A 532 -8.34 -14.88 -7.06
CA ALA A 532 -8.27 -13.43 -7.26
C ALA A 532 -9.16 -12.67 -6.27
N GLN A 533 -10.38 -13.15 -6.02
CA GLN A 533 -11.31 -12.57 -5.05
C GLN A 533 -10.80 -12.74 -3.60
N ARG A 534 -10.31 -13.93 -3.23
CA ARG A 534 -9.74 -14.23 -1.90
C ARG A 534 -8.59 -13.29 -1.57
N PHE A 535 -7.60 -13.16 -2.45
CA PHE A 535 -6.42 -12.31 -2.20
C PHE A 535 -6.76 -10.82 -2.26
N THR A 536 -7.75 -10.41 -3.06
CA THR A 536 -8.25 -9.03 -3.05
C THR A 536 -8.86 -8.67 -1.68
N ALA A 537 -9.69 -9.55 -1.10
CA ALA A 537 -10.26 -9.34 0.23
C ALA A 537 -9.19 -9.39 1.34
N MET A 538 -8.24 -10.33 1.26
CA MET A 538 -7.15 -10.45 2.23
C MET A 538 -6.20 -9.26 2.21
N ARG A 539 -6.00 -8.62 1.05
CA ARG A 539 -5.22 -7.37 0.93
C ARG A 539 -5.81 -6.25 1.79
N GLU A 540 -7.13 -6.10 1.81
CA GLU A 540 -7.82 -5.09 2.64
C GLU A 540 -7.65 -5.38 4.14
N LEU A 541 -7.77 -6.64 4.55
CA LEU A 541 -7.53 -7.08 5.93
C LEU A 541 -6.08 -6.77 6.36
N THR A 542 -5.09 -7.25 5.60
CA THR A 542 -3.68 -7.06 5.95
C THR A 542 -3.29 -5.58 5.99
N LYS A 543 -3.86 -4.75 5.12
CA LYS A 543 -3.69 -3.28 5.18
C LYS A 543 -4.22 -2.72 6.49
N ALA A 544 -5.43 -3.10 6.89
CA ALA A 544 -6.01 -2.63 8.15
C ALA A 544 -5.14 -3.01 9.34
N VAL A 545 -4.71 -4.28 9.43
CA VAL A 545 -3.88 -4.77 10.55
C VAL A 545 -2.53 -4.04 10.61
N TRP A 546 -1.90 -3.77 9.46
CA TRP A 546 -0.70 -2.93 9.41
C TRP A 546 -0.95 -1.50 9.91
N VAL A 547 -2.09 -0.91 9.56
CA VAL A 547 -2.45 0.41 10.06
C VAL A 547 -2.67 0.36 11.57
N LEU A 548 -3.47 -0.57 12.09
CA LEU A 548 -3.71 -0.76 13.52
C LEU A 548 -2.38 -0.86 14.30
N SER A 549 -1.42 -1.67 13.82
CA SER A 549 -0.12 -1.83 14.48
C SER A 549 0.72 -0.55 14.41
N THR A 550 0.65 0.19 13.30
CA THR A 550 1.34 1.48 13.12
C THR A 550 0.79 2.55 14.07
N ARG A 551 -0.51 2.54 14.34
CA ARG A 551 -1.13 3.48 15.29
C ARG A 551 -0.66 3.29 16.73
N ARG A 552 -0.24 2.08 17.12
CA ARG A 552 0.37 1.84 18.44
C ARG A 552 1.68 2.60 18.66
N LEU A 553 2.35 3.03 17.58
CA LEU A 553 3.57 3.84 17.68
C LEU A 553 3.31 5.26 18.17
N ARG A 554 2.06 5.75 18.08
CA ARG A 554 1.73 7.15 18.34
C ARG A 554 1.85 7.57 19.81
N PRO A 555 1.24 6.90 20.80
CA PRO A 555 1.34 7.33 22.20
C PRO A 555 2.77 7.53 22.71
N PRO A 556 3.73 6.59 22.49
CA PRO A 556 5.12 6.81 22.90
C PRO A 556 5.85 7.86 22.05
N LEU A 557 5.43 8.09 20.80
CA LEU A 557 5.97 9.16 19.97
C LEU A 557 5.56 10.54 20.50
N LEU A 558 4.31 10.72 20.91
CA LEU A 558 3.82 11.95 21.55
C LEU A 558 4.51 12.18 22.90
N ALA A 559 4.66 11.14 23.72
CA ALA A 559 5.41 11.20 24.98
C ALA A 559 6.88 11.59 24.75
N THR A 560 7.48 11.13 23.65
CA THR A 560 8.84 11.53 23.26
C THR A 560 8.89 13.03 22.92
N ALA A 561 7.94 13.53 22.14
CA ALA A 561 7.88 14.95 21.77
C ALA A 561 7.77 15.85 23.02
N ASP A 562 6.85 15.52 23.93
CA ASP A 562 6.67 16.26 25.18
C ASP A 562 7.91 16.18 26.07
N GLY A 563 8.53 15.00 26.15
CA GLY A 563 9.75 14.79 26.92
C GLY A 563 10.93 15.63 26.41
N LEU A 564 11.04 15.85 25.09
CA LEU A 564 12.05 16.74 24.51
C LEU A 564 11.79 18.21 24.85
N VAL A 565 10.52 18.62 24.91
CA VAL A 565 10.13 19.97 25.34
C VAL A 565 10.41 20.17 26.83
N ALA A 566 10.02 19.20 27.67
CA ALA A 566 10.27 19.23 29.10
C ALA A 566 11.78 19.25 29.44
N ALA A 567 12.60 18.63 28.60
CA ALA A 567 14.06 18.67 28.71
C ALA A 567 14.70 19.99 28.20
N GLY A 568 13.90 20.93 27.68
CA GLY A 568 14.39 22.19 27.11
C GLY A 568 15.13 22.03 25.77
N LEU A 569 15.03 20.87 25.13
CA LEU A 569 15.69 20.60 23.84
C LEU A 569 14.87 21.12 22.67
N LEU A 570 13.54 21.08 22.77
CA LEU A 570 12.62 21.64 21.77
C LEU A 570 11.69 22.68 22.40
N LYS A 571 11.17 23.60 21.59
CA LYS A 571 10.24 24.64 22.06
C LYS A 571 8.80 24.14 22.09
N THR A 572 8.40 23.37 21.09
CA THR A 572 7.06 22.80 20.95
C THR A 572 7.15 21.33 20.55
N ALA A 573 6.13 20.52 20.87
CA ALA A 573 6.08 19.11 20.47
C ALA A 573 6.15 18.97 18.93
N ASP A 574 5.50 19.87 18.20
CA ASP A 574 5.52 19.94 16.73
C ASP A 574 6.91 20.14 16.14
N ASP A 575 7.85 20.74 16.87
CA ASP A 575 9.22 20.92 16.38
C ASP A 575 9.91 19.57 16.13
N MET A 576 9.52 18.52 16.86
CA MET A 576 10.05 17.17 16.66
C MET A 576 9.78 16.65 15.25
N LEU A 577 8.63 16.99 14.65
CA LEU A 577 8.29 16.57 13.28
C LEU A 577 9.26 17.17 12.25
N TYR A 578 9.86 18.31 12.57
CA TYR A 578 10.84 18.98 11.71
C TYR A 578 12.29 18.63 12.07
N CYS A 579 12.51 17.73 13.03
CA CYS A 579 13.78 17.02 13.20
C CYS A 579 13.82 15.81 12.26
N THR A 580 15.01 15.35 11.89
CA THR A 580 15.16 14.02 11.28
C THR A 580 15.07 12.94 12.35
N TYR A 581 14.76 11.71 11.95
CA TYR A 581 14.72 10.55 12.83
C TYR A 581 16.03 10.37 13.62
N SER A 582 17.18 10.57 12.97
CA SER A 582 18.49 10.45 13.62
C SER A 582 18.81 11.61 14.57
N GLU A 583 18.33 12.82 14.29
CA GLU A 583 18.43 13.95 15.22
C GLU A 583 17.64 13.69 16.51
N VAL A 584 16.41 13.18 16.39
CA VAL A 584 15.59 12.78 17.56
C VAL A 584 16.29 11.67 18.36
N ASP A 585 16.78 10.63 17.69
CA ASP A 585 17.51 9.54 18.35
C ASP A 585 18.76 10.04 19.10
N ALA A 586 19.53 10.94 18.49
CA ALA A 586 20.72 11.53 19.09
C ALA A 586 20.38 12.41 20.31
N MET A 587 19.33 13.23 20.22
CA MET A 587 18.85 14.06 21.33
C MET A 587 18.43 13.20 22.53
N VAL A 588 17.60 12.16 22.31
CA VAL A 588 17.13 11.27 23.39
C VAL A 588 18.30 10.54 24.07
N LYS A 589 19.32 10.15 23.29
CA LYS A 589 20.52 9.48 23.79
C LYS A 589 21.52 10.43 24.45
N GLY A 590 21.27 11.75 24.45
CA GLY A 590 22.21 12.76 24.95
C GLY A 590 23.49 12.86 24.13
N LYS A 591 23.44 12.45 22.85
CA LYS A 591 24.58 12.41 21.91
C LYS A 591 24.50 13.48 20.83
N GLY A 592 23.46 14.31 20.83
CA GLY A 592 23.25 15.38 19.87
C GLY A 592 22.50 16.56 20.49
N ALA A 593 22.73 17.75 19.94
CA ALA A 593 21.97 18.94 20.25
C ALA A 593 20.74 19.03 19.34
N ALA A 594 19.74 19.80 19.77
CA ALA A 594 18.60 20.11 18.92
C ALA A 594 19.05 20.94 17.69
N PRO A 595 18.39 20.76 16.52
CA PRO A 595 18.61 21.64 15.39
C PRO A 595 18.34 23.10 15.77
N ALA A 596 19.12 24.03 15.20
CA ALA A 596 18.87 25.45 15.41
C ALA A 596 17.45 25.84 14.97
N ALA A 597 16.83 26.80 15.66
CA ALA A 597 15.48 27.27 15.34
C ALA A 597 15.36 27.73 13.87
N ALA A 598 16.42 28.34 13.31
CA ALA A 598 16.49 28.73 11.91
C ALA A 598 16.40 27.52 10.95
N THR A 599 16.99 26.38 11.31
CA THR A 599 16.92 25.13 10.54
C THR A 599 15.49 24.58 10.54
N LEU A 600 14.84 24.52 11.71
CA LEU A 600 13.46 24.06 11.82
C LEU A 600 12.50 24.97 11.02
N ALA A 601 12.67 26.29 11.11
CA ALA A 601 11.90 27.25 10.32
C ALA A 601 12.12 27.07 8.81
N GLN A 602 13.37 26.82 8.39
CA GLN A 602 13.69 26.55 6.99
C GLN A 602 13.05 25.25 6.49
N ARG A 603 13.02 24.18 7.30
CA ARG A 603 12.33 22.92 6.99
C ARG A 603 10.82 23.11 6.84
N ARG A 604 10.18 23.84 7.75
CA ARG A 604 8.75 24.22 7.65
C ARG A 604 8.46 24.97 6.34
N LYS A 605 9.28 25.97 6.02
CA LYS A 605 9.19 26.72 4.76
C LYS A 605 9.36 25.81 3.55
N ARG A 606 10.36 24.92 3.56
CA ARG A 606 10.66 24.04 2.44
C ARG A 606 9.55 23.01 2.20
N ARG A 607 8.98 22.45 3.27
CA ARG A 607 7.80 21.57 3.20
C ARG A 607 6.61 22.28 2.56
N THR A 608 6.33 23.51 2.98
CA THR A 608 5.25 24.34 2.40
C THR A 608 5.50 24.59 0.91
N GLN A 609 6.73 24.97 0.54
CA GLN A 609 7.11 25.19 -0.86
C GLN A 609 6.97 23.93 -1.74
N ALA A 610 7.08 22.73 -1.19
CA ALA A 610 6.95 21.49 -1.97
C ALA A 610 5.54 21.29 -2.55
N ALA A 611 4.52 21.97 -2.01
CA ALA A 611 3.15 21.93 -2.52
C ALA A 611 3.03 22.59 -3.90
N ASP A 612 3.89 23.59 -4.17
CA ASP A 612 3.97 24.29 -5.45
C ASP A 612 4.55 23.43 -6.58
N TYR A 613 5.07 22.23 -6.28
CA TYR A 613 5.70 21.35 -7.27
C TYR A 613 4.88 20.10 -7.53
N VAL A 614 4.87 19.65 -8.78
CA VAL A 614 4.27 18.41 -9.25
C VAL A 614 5.36 17.53 -9.85
N LEU A 615 5.25 16.24 -9.57
CA LEU A 615 6.08 15.19 -10.15
C LEU A 615 5.37 14.60 -11.37
N PRO A 616 6.11 14.14 -12.39
CA PRO A 616 5.51 13.30 -13.42
C PRO A 616 4.98 12.00 -12.80
N ASP A 617 3.97 11.40 -13.42
CA ASP A 617 3.36 10.15 -12.92
C ASP A 617 4.38 9.01 -12.85
N SER A 618 5.31 8.95 -13.81
CA SER A 618 6.47 8.05 -13.79
C SER A 618 7.70 8.68 -14.40
N TRP A 619 8.89 8.18 -14.06
CA TRP A 619 10.17 8.66 -14.60
C TRP A 619 11.29 7.62 -14.52
N VAL A 620 12.33 7.85 -15.33
CA VAL A 620 13.61 7.14 -15.30
C VAL A 620 14.72 8.09 -14.83
N GLY A 621 15.55 7.66 -13.89
CA GLY A 621 16.63 8.44 -13.32
C GLY A 621 16.16 9.47 -12.29
N ASP A 622 16.73 10.67 -12.33
CA ASP A 622 16.36 11.76 -11.45
C ASP A 622 15.08 12.47 -11.96
N PRO A 623 14.06 12.64 -11.11
CA PRO A 623 12.85 13.36 -11.49
C PRO A 623 13.15 14.84 -11.66
N LYS A 624 12.36 15.50 -12.51
CA LYS A 624 12.34 16.95 -12.64
C LYS A 624 10.99 17.48 -12.15
N PRO A 625 10.85 17.76 -10.84
CA PRO A 625 9.64 18.38 -10.34
C PRO A 625 9.44 19.73 -11.04
N THR A 626 8.24 19.94 -11.57
CA THR A 626 7.89 21.20 -12.22
C THR A 626 7.04 22.03 -11.28
N ARG A 627 7.21 23.36 -11.32
CA ARG A 627 6.32 24.24 -10.57
C ARG A 627 4.93 24.18 -11.20
N ARG A 628 3.90 23.98 -10.38
CA ARG A 628 2.49 24.02 -10.81
C ARG A 628 2.25 25.32 -11.55
N LYS A 629 1.69 25.20 -12.76
CA LYS A 629 1.22 26.37 -13.50
C LYS A 629 0.04 26.99 -12.77
N LYS A 630 -0.11 28.31 -12.91
CA LYS A 630 -1.35 28.97 -12.51
C LYS A 630 -2.44 28.46 -13.45
N VAL A 631 -3.54 27.96 -12.89
CA VAL A 631 -4.74 27.64 -13.67
C VAL A 631 -5.22 28.95 -14.28
N ALA A 632 -5.41 28.97 -15.61
CA ALA A 632 -5.83 30.18 -16.30
C ALA A 632 -7.19 30.65 -15.77
N ASP A 633 -7.44 31.96 -15.73
CA ASP A 633 -8.66 32.48 -15.11
C ASP A 633 -9.96 32.00 -15.80
N ASN A 634 -9.87 31.54 -17.06
CA ASN A 634 -10.98 30.94 -17.84
C ASN A 634 -11.00 29.39 -17.81
N ALA A 635 -10.06 28.75 -17.14
CA ALA A 635 -10.03 27.30 -17.05
C ALA A 635 -11.27 26.82 -16.29
N GLY A 636 -12.10 25.99 -16.94
CA GLY A 636 -13.32 25.46 -16.36
C GLY A 636 -14.61 26.20 -16.73
N ALA A 637 -14.61 27.10 -17.72
CA ALA A 637 -15.87 27.63 -18.26
C ALA A 637 -16.90 26.51 -18.54
N ALA A 638 -18.20 26.81 -18.48
CA ALA A 638 -19.22 25.81 -18.77
C ALA A 638 -18.96 25.13 -20.13
N GLY A 639 -19.06 23.80 -20.18
CA GLY A 639 -18.64 22.97 -21.30
C GLY A 639 -17.17 22.54 -21.27
N THR A 640 -16.38 22.94 -20.26
CA THR A 640 -15.01 22.42 -20.10
C THR A 640 -15.08 20.94 -19.73
N GLU A 641 -14.43 20.12 -20.55
CA GLU A 641 -14.22 18.70 -20.30
C GLU A 641 -12.81 18.47 -19.76
N LEU A 642 -12.74 17.74 -18.65
CA LEU A 642 -11.51 17.21 -18.08
C LEU A 642 -11.49 15.71 -18.33
N THR A 643 -10.33 15.18 -18.66
CA THR A 643 -10.13 13.74 -18.92
C THR A 643 -9.25 13.13 -17.84
N GLY A 644 -9.57 11.90 -17.47
CA GLY A 644 -8.73 11.06 -16.63
C GLY A 644 -8.95 9.60 -16.99
N LEU A 645 -8.75 8.72 -16.00
CA LEU A 645 -8.97 7.30 -16.13
C LEU A 645 -10.31 6.91 -15.49
N GLY A 646 -11.24 6.43 -16.31
CA GLY A 646 -12.49 5.84 -15.82
C GLY A 646 -12.20 4.55 -15.06
N VAL A 647 -12.47 4.53 -13.75
CA VAL A 647 -12.17 3.38 -12.89
C VAL A 647 -13.42 2.66 -12.41
N SER A 648 -14.57 3.32 -12.33
CA SER A 648 -15.83 2.70 -11.95
C SER A 648 -16.93 3.20 -12.87
N ALA A 649 -17.55 2.30 -13.63
CA ALA A 649 -18.49 2.63 -14.68
C ALA A 649 -19.81 3.24 -14.14
N GLY A 650 -20.50 3.97 -15.02
CA GLY A 650 -21.75 4.66 -14.73
C GLY A 650 -21.61 6.16 -14.94
N SER A 651 -22.72 6.88 -14.79
CA SER A 651 -22.77 8.32 -14.98
C SER A 651 -23.57 9.00 -13.88
N ALA A 652 -23.12 10.14 -13.41
CA ALA A 652 -23.89 10.98 -12.51
C ALA A 652 -23.66 12.47 -12.81
N THR A 653 -24.61 13.31 -12.39
CA THR A 653 -24.51 14.76 -12.50
C THR A 653 -25.01 15.37 -11.21
N GLY A 654 -24.20 16.25 -10.62
CA GLY A 654 -24.50 16.87 -9.33
C GLY A 654 -23.59 18.05 -9.03
N PRO A 655 -23.84 18.79 -7.94
CA PRO A 655 -22.97 19.88 -7.51
C PRO A 655 -21.63 19.31 -6.99
N ALA A 656 -20.53 19.98 -7.31
CA ALA A 656 -19.20 19.60 -6.88
C ALA A 656 -18.95 19.98 -5.41
N ARG A 657 -18.45 19.00 -4.64
CA ARG A 657 -17.96 19.16 -3.27
C ARG A 657 -16.46 18.93 -3.24
N ILE A 658 -15.70 20.00 -3.04
CA ILE A 658 -14.25 19.94 -3.04
C ILE A 658 -13.75 19.69 -1.62
N ILE A 659 -13.24 18.48 -1.39
CA ILE A 659 -12.72 18.05 -0.09
C ILE A 659 -11.22 17.79 -0.25
N LEU A 660 -10.39 18.63 0.38
CA LEU A 660 -8.93 18.56 0.25
C LEU A 660 -8.28 17.64 1.29
N ASN A 661 -8.93 17.50 2.44
CA ASN A 661 -8.52 16.63 3.54
C ASN A 661 -9.74 16.29 4.42
N THR A 662 -9.63 15.27 5.28
CA THR A 662 -10.71 14.85 6.17
C THR A 662 -11.06 15.91 7.22
N GLU A 663 -10.10 16.78 7.58
CA GLU A 663 -10.39 17.97 8.41
C GLU A 663 -11.33 18.95 7.70
N ALA A 664 -11.13 19.19 6.40
CA ALA A 664 -11.98 20.06 5.59
C ALA A 664 -13.35 19.44 5.29
N ALA A 665 -13.47 18.10 5.34
CA ALA A 665 -14.75 17.41 5.25
C ALA A 665 -15.72 17.85 6.37
N PHE A 666 -15.18 18.22 7.54
CA PHE A 666 -15.98 18.75 8.66
C PHE A 666 -16.75 20.03 8.30
N ALA A 667 -16.18 20.87 7.44
CA ALA A 667 -16.79 22.16 7.08
C ALA A 667 -17.76 22.06 5.89
N ARG A 668 -17.88 20.88 5.26
CA ARG A 668 -18.60 20.70 3.99
C ARG A 668 -19.36 19.39 3.99
N ASP A 669 -20.67 19.50 4.22
CA ASP A 669 -21.58 18.35 4.09
C ASP A 669 -21.61 17.90 2.62
N ILE A 670 -21.46 16.58 2.40
CA ILE A 670 -21.74 15.95 1.11
C ILE A 670 -23.17 15.42 1.16
N GLU A 671 -24.02 15.96 0.30
CA GLU A 671 -25.40 15.53 0.19
C GLU A 671 -25.56 14.39 -0.82
N PRO A 672 -26.61 13.56 -0.69
CA PRO A 672 -26.92 12.52 -1.66
C PRO A 672 -27.00 13.06 -3.09
N GLY A 673 -26.10 12.59 -3.96
CA GLY A 673 -26.03 12.98 -5.38
C GLY A 673 -24.94 14.00 -5.73
N ASP A 674 -24.25 14.54 -4.73
CA ASP A 674 -23.11 15.44 -4.93
C ASP A 674 -21.92 14.74 -5.61
N VAL A 675 -21.09 15.50 -6.32
CA VAL A 675 -19.84 15.00 -6.93
C VAL A 675 -18.68 15.30 -5.98
N LEU A 676 -18.11 14.26 -5.36
CA LEU A 676 -16.92 14.40 -4.52
C LEU A 676 -15.69 14.65 -5.39
N VAL A 677 -15.02 15.78 -5.18
CA VAL A 677 -13.77 16.15 -5.86
C VAL A 677 -12.64 16.25 -4.84
N ALA A 678 -11.58 15.46 -5.00
CA ALA A 678 -10.47 15.39 -4.04
C ALA A 678 -9.09 15.24 -4.72
N PRO A 679 -7.98 15.64 -4.08
CA PRO A 679 -6.65 15.43 -4.66
C PRO A 679 -6.25 13.95 -4.70
N PHE A 680 -6.66 13.20 -3.68
CA PHE A 680 -6.48 11.75 -3.51
C PHE A 680 -7.42 11.27 -2.40
N THR A 681 -7.54 9.97 -2.20
CA THR A 681 -8.32 9.37 -1.10
C THR A 681 -7.59 8.17 -0.50
N ASP A 682 -7.82 7.89 0.77
CA ASP A 682 -7.44 6.65 1.45
C ASP A 682 -8.63 6.06 2.23
N THR A 683 -8.45 4.89 2.88
CA THR A 683 -9.49 4.15 3.64
C THR A 683 -10.44 5.00 4.49
N PRO A 684 -9.95 5.99 5.24
CA PRO A 684 -10.77 6.92 6.02
C PRO A 684 -11.82 7.72 5.22
N TRP A 685 -11.66 7.88 3.90
CA TRP A 685 -12.60 8.65 3.07
C TRP A 685 -13.85 7.86 2.70
N THR A 686 -13.86 6.54 2.90
CA THR A 686 -14.98 5.68 2.51
C THR A 686 -16.36 6.19 2.95
N PRO A 687 -16.54 6.76 4.16
CA PRO A 687 -17.82 7.34 4.56
C PRO A 687 -18.31 8.50 3.67
N LEU A 688 -17.41 9.23 3.00
CA LEU A 688 -17.73 10.31 2.07
C LEU A 688 -18.19 9.80 0.71
N PHE A 689 -17.84 8.55 0.34
CA PHE A 689 -18.24 7.95 -0.92
C PHE A 689 -19.73 7.60 -0.89
N VAL A 690 -20.24 7.11 0.24
CA VAL A 690 -21.62 6.63 0.36
C VAL A 690 -22.68 7.64 -0.12
N PRO A 691 -22.67 8.92 0.33
CA PRO A 691 -23.61 9.92 -0.20
C PRO A 691 -23.25 10.45 -1.60
N ALA A 692 -22.01 10.25 -2.07
CA ALA A 692 -21.59 10.82 -3.35
C ALA A 692 -22.30 10.17 -4.55
N GLY A 693 -22.78 11.00 -5.47
CA GLY A 693 -23.29 10.57 -6.77
C GLY A 693 -22.19 10.15 -7.75
N ALA A 694 -21.02 10.78 -7.65
CA ALA A 694 -19.79 10.39 -8.36
C ALA A 694 -18.54 10.88 -7.62
N VAL A 695 -17.38 10.31 -7.99
CA VAL A 695 -16.08 10.66 -7.40
C VAL A 695 -15.09 11.06 -8.50
N VAL A 696 -14.39 12.17 -8.28
CA VAL A 696 -13.33 12.68 -9.15
C VAL A 696 -12.08 12.90 -8.32
N VAL A 697 -10.95 12.28 -8.70
CA VAL A 697 -9.68 12.46 -7.99
C VAL A 697 -8.51 12.79 -8.90
N GLU A 698 -7.60 13.64 -8.42
CA GLU A 698 -6.41 14.05 -9.18
C GLU A 698 -5.33 12.96 -9.25
N THR A 699 -5.28 12.06 -8.26
CA THR A 699 -4.26 11.01 -8.13
C THR A 699 -4.91 9.65 -7.85
N GLY A 700 -4.39 8.59 -8.48
CA GLY A 700 -4.79 7.19 -8.24
C GLY A 700 -4.64 6.35 -9.51
N GLY A 701 -4.63 5.02 -9.38
CA GLY A 701 -4.66 4.08 -10.51
C GLY A 701 -5.90 3.18 -10.54
N MET A 702 -5.93 2.22 -11.46
CA MET A 702 -7.01 1.20 -11.57
C MET A 702 -7.24 0.40 -10.29
N LEU A 703 -6.19 0.23 -9.49
CA LEU A 703 -6.18 -0.53 -8.23
C LEU A 703 -6.08 0.38 -7.00
N SER A 704 -6.30 1.68 -7.19
CA SER A 704 -6.29 2.65 -6.09
C SER A 704 -7.41 2.40 -5.09
N HIS A 705 -7.26 2.94 -3.89
CA HIS A 705 -8.32 3.01 -2.90
C HIS A 705 -9.61 3.62 -3.48
N ALA A 706 -9.51 4.78 -4.16
CA ALA A 706 -10.65 5.44 -4.80
C ALA A 706 -11.40 4.51 -5.76
N ALA A 707 -10.64 3.79 -6.61
CA ALA A 707 -11.20 2.85 -7.56
C ALA A 707 -11.88 1.66 -6.86
N THR A 708 -11.24 1.08 -5.85
CA THR A 708 -11.76 -0.07 -5.11
C THR A 708 -13.07 0.28 -4.39
N VAL A 709 -13.09 1.39 -3.63
CA VAL A 709 -14.28 1.80 -2.86
C VAL A 709 -15.42 2.22 -3.79
N ALA A 710 -15.13 3.00 -4.84
CA ALA A 710 -16.16 3.40 -5.79
C ALA A 710 -16.87 2.18 -6.41
N ARG A 711 -16.13 1.12 -6.74
CA ARG A 711 -16.73 -0.11 -7.29
C ARG A 711 -17.51 -0.91 -6.25
N GLU A 712 -17.03 -0.95 -5.00
CA GLU A 712 -17.72 -1.64 -3.90
C GLU A 712 -19.09 -1.03 -3.61
N PHE A 713 -19.24 0.28 -3.80
CA PHE A 713 -20.50 0.99 -3.65
C PHE A 713 -21.25 1.25 -4.98
N GLY A 714 -20.66 0.87 -6.12
CA GLY A 714 -21.25 1.07 -7.45
C GLY A 714 -21.39 2.53 -7.87
N ILE A 715 -20.43 3.38 -7.47
CA ILE A 715 -20.38 4.82 -7.71
C ILE A 715 -19.50 5.10 -8.94
N PRO A 716 -19.94 5.93 -9.91
CA PRO A 716 -19.11 6.40 -11.01
C PRO A 716 -17.84 7.10 -10.52
N CYS A 717 -16.68 6.73 -11.04
CA CYS A 717 -15.41 7.28 -10.57
C CYS A 717 -14.40 7.48 -11.69
N VAL A 718 -13.76 8.65 -11.70
CA VAL A 718 -12.67 9.02 -12.60
C VAL A 718 -11.47 9.48 -11.77
N VAL A 719 -10.31 8.86 -11.99
CA VAL A 719 -9.03 9.20 -11.33
C VAL A 719 -8.08 9.87 -12.33
N LEU A 720 -6.94 10.39 -11.88
CA LEU A 720 -5.95 11.08 -12.74
C LEU A 720 -6.52 12.30 -13.47
N VAL A 721 -7.55 12.94 -12.90
CA VAL A 721 -8.09 14.20 -13.44
C VAL A 721 -7.23 15.34 -12.91
N HIS A 722 -6.12 15.62 -13.58
CA HIS A 722 -5.13 16.58 -13.10
C HIS A 722 -5.72 17.99 -12.88
N ASP A 723 -5.35 18.62 -11.76
CA ASP A 723 -5.82 19.95 -11.33
C ASP A 723 -7.36 20.07 -11.15
N ALA A 724 -8.11 18.95 -11.06
CA ALA A 724 -9.56 18.96 -10.85
C ALA A 724 -10.01 19.84 -9.68
N THR A 725 -9.31 19.79 -8.54
CA THR A 725 -9.65 20.55 -7.33
C THR A 725 -9.44 22.06 -7.47
N ARG A 726 -8.79 22.49 -8.56
CA ARG A 726 -8.48 23.91 -8.85
C ARG A 726 -9.27 24.44 -10.04
N ILE A 727 -9.67 23.57 -10.97
CA ILE A 727 -10.45 23.94 -12.16
C ILE A 727 -11.95 23.91 -11.85
N ILE A 728 -12.39 22.88 -11.13
CA ILE A 728 -13.77 22.76 -10.63
C ILE A 728 -13.89 23.65 -9.40
N HIS A 729 -14.99 24.39 -9.28
CA HIS A 729 -15.30 25.20 -8.11
C HIS A 729 -16.41 24.57 -7.27
N GLU A 730 -16.44 24.91 -5.99
CA GLU A 730 -17.47 24.45 -5.07
C GLU A 730 -18.87 24.82 -5.60
N GLY A 731 -19.78 23.86 -5.65
CA GLY A 731 -21.16 24.04 -6.12
C GLY A 731 -21.34 23.99 -7.64
N ASP A 732 -20.27 23.91 -8.44
CA ASP A 732 -20.38 23.73 -9.89
C ASP A 732 -21.16 22.45 -10.22
N ILE A 733 -22.04 22.50 -11.21
CA ILE A 733 -22.72 21.30 -11.69
C ILE A 733 -21.77 20.55 -12.61
N VAL A 734 -21.39 19.34 -12.19
CA VAL A 734 -20.42 18.50 -12.88
C VAL A 734 -21.09 17.20 -13.32
N ALA A 735 -20.91 16.84 -14.59
CA ALA A 735 -21.29 15.53 -15.13
C ALA A 735 -20.05 14.63 -15.21
N VAL A 736 -20.15 13.43 -14.64
CA VAL A 736 -19.06 12.44 -14.61
C VAL A 736 -19.50 11.21 -15.38
N ASP A 737 -18.67 10.75 -16.31
CA ASP A 737 -18.77 9.43 -16.95
C ASP A 737 -17.57 8.59 -16.53
N GLY A 738 -17.82 7.65 -15.62
CA GLY A 738 -16.79 6.78 -15.07
C GLY A 738 -16.37 5.63 -15.98
N ALA A 739 -17.08 5.41 -17.10
CA ALA A 739 -16.66 4.46 -18.14
C ALA A 739 -15.78 5.14 -19.19
N ALA A 740 -16.16 6.33 -19.64
CA ALA A 740 -15.39 7.12 -20.60
C ALA A 740 -14.16 7.81 -19.98
N GLY A 741 -14.17 8.02 -18.65
CA GLY A 741 -13.10 8.75 -17.95
C GLY A 741 -13.19 10.26 -18.13
N THR A 742 -14.40 10.80 -18.32
CA THR A 742 -14.61 12.22 -18.63
C THR A 742 -15.40 12.93 -17.52
N VAL A 743 -15.04 14.19 -17.27
CA VAL A 743 -15.66 15.06 -16.27
C VAL A 743 -15.97 16.41 -16.93
N THR A 744 -17.25 16.75 -17.08
CA THR A 744 -17.69 17.98 -17.74
C THR A 744 -18.28 18.96 -16.75
N ILE A 745 -17.79 20.20 -16.73
CA ILE A 745 -18.41 21.30 -15.98
C ILE A 745 -19.62 21.77 -16.78
N VAL A 746 -20.81 21.33 -16.39
CA VAL A 746 -22.08 21.63 -17.08
C VAL A 746 -22.48 23.09 -16.84
N ARG A 747 -22.34 23.57 -15.60
CA ARG A 747 -22.73 24.92 -15.19
C ARG A 747 -21.88 25.37 -14.00
N ARG A 748 -21.46 26.64 -13.97
CA ARG A 748 -20.83 27.26 -12.80
C ARG A 748 -21.85 27.53 -11.68
N ALA A 749 -21.40 27.44 -10.43
CA ALA A 749 -22.22 27.67 -9.23
C ALA A 749 -23.01 28.99 -9.28
#